data_AF-A0A235CJL6-F1
#
_entry.id   AF-A0A235CJL6-F1
#
_cell.length_a   1.000
_cell.length_b   1.000
_cell.length_c   1.000
_cell.angle_alpha   90.00
_cell.angle_beta   90.00
_cell.angle_gamma   90.00
#
_symmetry.space_group_name_H-M   'P 1'
#
loop_
_entity.id
_entity.type
_entity.pdbx_description
1 polymer ?
#
loop_
_entity_poly.entity_id
_entity_poly.type
_entity_poly.pdbx_seq_one_letter_code
_entity_poly.pdbx_strand_id
1 'polypeptide(L)'
;MLSCRIVLLWLISFPFILSGCSDIQSHLGRHLLPDTPEAVVEALPPDYDPARPRAPYKGPHAALIQLDLDAFDFPLQPGDIGPVDTSLGPLQYPFSCHTEESGLGQPVADNQEGIGTPVYAEENGIKNRQKLLGHSKDCLLPTRLDYFYKIKAQDDFRILPEGDYPADMDWLERDGRRIPFVLRVERGTINRFVYVLAMLADPDAPVTGTDSPYWNKKLIYHFKGGVGIGKRQGKMSLGRVGSRLTAQLAQGYALAGSSGNVTSNHYNMWLAANTAEMVKAQFVARYGRPDYTVGIGGSGGAVQQYLIAQNKPGLLNALIPQYSYPDMITQSIWALDCELFEYYFDVTARDNKRWRRQENRGLVMGVSASSEVEHEFKKYYRWARIAGFGLKLPGLPKGATECSKSWRGLAPLTNNPRYSHRVHYYAPVVAAKERFSHWHDLAHVYGVNESGYANRTHDNTGVQYGLEALKRADISVAEFFHLNANIGSWKAPADMAQEKLWVLTGDDSLAGVSIWSDHNMRKTPGSPVPLWVFERNRADMVKVAPRSRGNPDAIAAAYRSGHVFLGNIDIPVIDLRHYLDPELDMHHSYASQSVWLRIKAARGHTGNMLIWQSSKPFNPSDLAFEVLDEWLKTGARPARAVDACWTDRGALIAEGEEVWNGPWRGDVDTGACLQHYPAYRSPRNMAGAPLSGELFQCELIPVELAVSRGVYGERDMRPHMLMLKVVFPDGVCDFERGDAARPDNREMGLTGVL
;
A
#
# COMPACT_ATOMS: atom_id res chain seq x y z
N MET A 1 -41.32 -27.20 -48.27
CA MET A 1 -39.97 -27.56 -48.73
C MET A 1 -39.12 -27.84 -47.49
N LEU A 2 -39.32 -29.00 -46.87
CA LEU A 2 -38.45 -30.18 -46.91
C LEU A 2 -37.04 -29.98 -46.31
N SER A 3 -36.98 -30.23 -45.00
CA SER A 3 -36.08 -31.17 -44.31
C SER A 3 -34.79 -31.60 -44.99
N CYS A 4 -33.67 -31.48 -44.27
CA CYS A 4 -32.67 -32.55 -44.23
C CYS A 4 -31.96 -32.63 -42.87
N ARG A 5 -32.05 -33.80 -42.24
CA ARG A 5 -31.34 -34.24 -41.03
C ARG A 5 -30.10 -35.04 -41.45
N ILE A 6 -28.99 -34.83 -40.73
CA ILE A 6 -27.94 -35.79 -40.29
C ILE A 6 -27.19 -36.60 -41.37
N VAL A 7 -25.86 -36.42 -41.49
CA VAL A 7 -24.84 -37.50 -41.45
C VAL A 7 -23.52 -36.96 -40.84
N LEU A 8 -22.90 -37.82 -40.04
CA LEU A 8 -21.70 -37.69 -39.19
C LEU A 8 -20.37 -37.83 -39.98
N LEU A 9 -19.27 -37.29 -39.41
CA LEU A 9 -17.85 -37.68 -39.55
C LEU A 9 -17.11 -37.39 -40.89
N TRP A 10 -16.09 -36.52 -40.85
CA TRP A 10 -14.64 -36.88 -40.80
C TRP A 10 -13.75 -35.62 -40.88
N LEU A 11 -13.06 -35.34 -39.77
CA LEU A 11 -11.65 -34.95 -39.64
C LEU A 11 -10.88 -34.28 -40.79
N ILE A 12 -10.17 -33.21 -40.39
CA ILE A 12 -8.91 -32.64 -40.93
C ILE A 12 -9.07 -31.49 -41.93
N SER A 13 -8.70 -30.28 -41.46
CA SER A 13 -8.04 -29.17 -42.17
C SER A 13 -8.74 -27.83 -41.98
N PHE A 14 -8.54 -27.14 -40.85
CA PHE A 14 -8.62 -25.66 -40.82
C PHE A 14 -7.88 -25.10 -39.59
N PRO A 15 -6.56 -24.85 -39.66
CA PRO A 15 -5.88 -23.97 -38.74
C PRO A 15 -5.32 -22.75 -39.49
N PHE A 16 -6.12 -22.10 -40.33
CA PHE A 16 -5.81 -20.79 -40.91
C PHE A 16 -7.14 -20.07 -41.08
N ILE A 17 -7.17 -18.75 -40.84
CA ILE A 17 -8.37 -17.87 -40.80
C ILE A 17 -9.08 -17.78 -39.43
N LEU A 18 -8.35 -17.47 -38.35
CA LEU A 18 -8.91 -16.70 -37.20
C LEU A 18 -7.87 -15.80 -36.52
N SER A 19 -6.74 -15.50 -37.17
CA SER A 19 -5.82 -14.43 -36.73
C SER A 19 -6.38 -13.02 -36.99
N GLY A 20 -7.58 -12.91 -37.56
CA GLY A 20 -8.27 -11.66 -37.91
C GLY A 20 -9.53 -11.37 -37.09
N CYS A 21 -9.68 -11.95 -35.89
CA CYS A 21 -10.86 -11.75 -35.02
C CYS A 21 -10.59 -10.88 -33.79
N SER A 22 -9.75 -9.84 -33.92
CA SER A 22 -9.50 -8.87 -32.84
C SER A 22 -10.80 -8.17 -32.39
N ASP A 23 -11.71 -7.87 -33.31
CA ASP A 23 -13.00 -7.23 -33.01
C ASP A 23 -13.95 -8.14 -32.21
N ILE A 24 -14.00 -9.44 -32.52
CA ILE A 24 -14.83 -10.41 -31.79
C ILE A 24 -14.23 -10.66 -30.40
N GLN A 25 -12.90 -10.73 -30.29
CA GLN A 25 -12.20 -10.86 -29.01
C GLN A 25 -12.42 -9.62 -28.13
N SER A 26 -12.28 -8.42 -28.68
CA SER A 26 -12.57 -7.15 -27.99
C SER A 26 -14.03 -7.06 -27.55
N HIS A 27 -14.99 -7.44 -28.40
CA HIS A 27 -16.42 -7.43 -28.08
C HIS A 27 -16.77 -8.36 -26.90
N LEU A 28 -16.19 -9.56 -26.86
CA LEU A 28 -16.38 -10.52 -25.76
C LEU A 28 -15.85 -10.00 -24.42
N GLY A 29 -14.86 -9.11 -24.41
CA GLY A 29 -14.23 -8.58 -23.20
C GLY A 29 -14.86 -7.29 -22.64
N ARG A 30 -15.81 -6.65 -23.33
CA ARG A 30 -16.37 -5.34 -22.91
C ARG A 30 -17.00 -5.33 -21.50
N HIS A 31 -17.55 -6.45 -21.06
CA HIS A 31 -18.12 -6.60 -19.72
C HIS A 31 -17.07 -6.60 -18.59
N LEU A 32 -15.78 -6.69 -18.93
CA LEU A 32 -14.66 -6.60 -17.98
C LEU A 32 -14.17 -5.16 -17.79
N LEU A 33 -14.61 -4.21 -18.63
CA LEU A 33 -14.24 -2.81 -18.51
C LEU A 33 -14.98 -2.18 -17.33
N PRO A 34 -14.31 -1.34 -16.53
CA PRO A 34 -15.00 -0.56 -15.50
C PRO A 34 -16.01 0.40 -16.14
N ASP A 35 -17.11 0.65 -15.43
CA ASP A 35 -18.05 1.69 -15.81
C ASP A 35 -17.32 3.04 -15.91
N THR A 36 -17.49 3.73 -17.02
CA THR A 36 -16.96 5.09 -17.17
C THR A 36 -17.69 6.01 -16.20
N PRO A 37 -16.96 6.86 -15.45
CA PRO A 37 -17.60 7.78 -14.53
C PRO A 37 -18.43 8.78 -15.33
N GLU A 38 -19.45 9.34 -14.68
CA GLU A 38 -20.35 10.28 -15.33
C GLU A 38 -19.63 11.54 -15.86
N ALA A 39 -18.59 11.98 -15.15
CA ALA A 39 -17.74 13.09 -15.53
C ALA A 39 -16.26 12.67 -15.41
N VAL A 40 -15.45 13.12 -16.36
CA VAL A 40 -13.99 12.88 -16.39
C VAL A 40 -13.24 14.21 -16.26
N VAL A 41 -11.96 14.15 -15.92
CA VAL A 41 -11.09 15.34 -15.99
C VAL A 41 -10.83 15.69 -17.46
N GLU A 42 -11.26 16.87 -17.89
CA GLU A 42 -11.23 17.29 -19.31
C GLU A 42 -9.93 18.00 -19.69
N ALA A 43 -9.39 18.84 -18.79
CA ALA A 43 -8.12 19.53 -19.01
C ALA A 43 -7.26 19.65 -17.73
N LEU A 44 -5.98 19.97 -17.96
CA LEU A 44 -4.96 20.20 -16.94
C LEU A 44 -4.64 21.70 -16.85
N PRO A 45 -4.16 22.20 -15.70
CA PRO A 45 -3.62 23.56 -15.61
C PRO A 45 -2.55 23.82 -16.69
N PRO A 46 -2.50 25.02 -17.31
CA PRO A 46 -1.58 25.31 -18.42
C PRO A 46 -0.08 25.15 -18.07
N ASP A 47 0.28 25.35 -16.82
CA ASP A 47 1.64 25.27 -16.28
C ASP A 47 2.02 23.87 -15.78
N TYR A 48 1.09 22.90 -15.85
CA TYR A 48 1.33 21.55 -15.41
C TYR A 48 2.20 20.78 -16.41
N ASP A 49 3.45 20.49 -15.99
CA ASP A 49 4.37 19.64 -16.73
C ASP A 49 4.96 18.53 -15.83
N PRO A 50 4.49 17.27 -15.95
CA PRO A 50 5.04 16.14 -15.22
C PRO A 50 6.44 15.72 -15.71
N ALA A 51 6.90 16.22 -16.85
CA ALA A 51 8.23 15.96 -17.41
C ALA A 51 9.29 16.94 -16.90
N ARG A 52 8.90 18.04 -16.27
CA ARG A 52 9.81 19.13 -15.92
C ARG A 52 10.93 18.63 -14.99
N PRO A 53 12.20 18.67 -15.43
CA PRO A 53 13.33 18.24 -14.62
C PRO A 53 13.38 19.00 -13.30
N ARG A 54 13.65 18.29 -12.21
CA ARG A 54 13.79 18.86 -10.87
C ARG A 54 14.65 17.97 -9.98
N ALA A 55 15.43 18.57 -9.11
CA ALA A 55 16.26 17.80 -8.17
C ALA A 55 15.40 17.08 -7.11
N PRO A 56 15.87 15.94 -6.58
CA PRO A 56 15.27 15.33 -5.38
C PRO A 56 15.33 16.27 -4.17
N TYR A 57 14.45 16.05 -3.21
CA TYR A 57 14.35 16.85 -1.99
C TYR A 57 15.60 16.72 -1.11
N LYS A 58 16.19 17.87 -0.73
CA LYS A 58 17.42 17.97 0.07
C LYS A 58 17.24 18.68 1.41
N GLY A 59 16.00 19.03 1.78
CA GLY A 59 15.73 19.74 3.03
C GLY A 59 15.84 18.86 4.28
N PRO A 60 15.46 19.41 5.45
CA PRO A 60 15.47 18.68 6.71
C PRO A 60 14.43 17.55 6.74
N HIS A 61 14.46 16.73 7.79
CA HIS A 61 13.44 15.70 7.98
C HIS A 61 12.04 16.32 8.08
N ALA A 62 11.01 15.66 7.54
CA ALA A 62 9.61 16.13 7.58
C ALA A 62 9.10 16.45 9.00
N ALA A 63 9.62 15.76 10.02
CA ALA A 63 9.34 16.02 11.43
C ALA A 63 9.70 17.45 11.90
N LEU A 64 10.60 18.13 11.18
CA LEU A 64 11.03 19.51 11.48
C LEU A 64 10.26 20.54 10.65
N ILE A 65 9.35 20.10 9.77
CA ILE A 65 8.58 20.96 8.88
C ILE A 65 7.14 20.98 9.36
N GLN A 66 6.84 22.01 10.15
CA GLN A 66 5.52 22.22 10.72
C GLN A 66 4.61 22.93 9.71
N LEU A 67 3.33 22.58 9.76
CA LEU A 67 2.31 23.30 9.02
C LEU A 67 1.93 24.53 9.84
N ASP A 68 1.92 25.71 9.23
CA ASP A 68 1.41 26.91 9.88
C ASP A 68 -0.12 26.88 9.86
N LEU A 69 -0.71 26.41 10.97
CA LEU A 69 -2.17 26.31 11.09
C LEU A 69 -2.86 27.67 11.17
N ASP A 70 -2.16 28.72 11.59
CA ASP A 70 -2.71 30.07 11.71
C ASP A 70 -2.91 30.73 10.33
N ALA A 71 -2.32 30.15 9.28
CA ALA A 71 -2.53 30.56 7.89
C ALA A 71 -3.89 30.11 7.31
N PHE A 72 -4.70 29.38 8.08
CA PHE A 72 -5.99 28.85 7.63
C PHE A 72 -7.14 29.29 8.53
N ASP A 73 -8.28 29.62 7.89
CA ASP A 73 -9.49 30.04 8.60
C ASP A 73 -10.24 28.84 9.19
N PHE A 74 -9.95 28.52 10.46
CA PHE A 74 -10.70 27.55 11.27
C PHE A 74 -11.44 28.26 12.42
N PRO A 75 -12.65 27.78 12.82
CA PRO A 75 -13.38 26.66 12.25
C PRO A 75 -14.15 27.05 10.97
N LEU A 76 -14.25 26.11 10.04
CA LEU A 76 -15.18 26.18 8.91
C LEU A 76 -16.62 26.13 9.43
N GLN A 77 -17.42 27.10 9.04
CA GLN A 77 -18.86 27.15 9.31
C GLN A 77 -19.65 26.37 8.26
N PRO A 78 -20.91 25.98 8.56
CA PRO A 78 -21.76 25.35 7.56
C PRO A 78 -21.91 26.28 6.34
N GLY A 79 -21.62 25.77 5.14
CA GLY A 79 -21.55 26.54 3.90
C GLY A 79 -20.13 26.93 3.48
N ASP A 80 -19.18 27.01 4.42
CA ASP A 80 -17.79 27.38 4.11
C ASP A 80 -17.07 26.26 3.37
N ILE A 81 -16.17 26.66 2.48
CA ILE A 81 -15.31 25.75 1.72
C ILE A 81 -13.96 25.66 2.43
N GLY A 82 -13.49 24.43 2.67
CA GLY A 82 -12.26 24.24 3.42
C GLY A 82 -11.00 24.66 2.66
N PRO A 83 -9.95 25.06 3.39
CA PRO A 83 -8.70 25.55 2.84
C PRO A 83 -7.93 24.46 2.08
N VAL A 84 -6.99 24.92 1.24
CA VAL A 84 -6.05 24.08 0.51
C VAL A 84 -4.62 24.44 0.91
N ASP A 85 -3.85 23.44 1.33
CA ASP A 85 -2.43 23.61 1.66
C ASP A 85 -1.60 23.60 0.36
N THR A 86 -0.93 24.71 0.09
CA THR A 86 0.00 24.87 -1.05
C THR A 86 1.46 24.96 -0.62
N SER A 87 1.75 24.82 0.68
CA SER A 87 3.10 24.98 1.26
C SER A 87 4.07 23.87 0.85
N LEU A 88 3.56 22.66 0.56
CA LEU A 88 4.37 21.50 0.19
C LEU A 88 4.80 21.47 -1.29
N GLY A 89 4.38 22.46 -2.08
CA GLY A 89 4.66 22.57 -3.51
C GLY A 89 3.41 22.50 -4.37
N PRO A 90 3.55 22.31 -5.70
CA PRO A 90 2.41 22.34 -6.60
C PRO A 90 1.44 21.21 -6.29
N LEU A 91 0.15 21.53 -6.38
CA LEU A 91 -0.93 20.57 -6.19
C LEU A 91 -0.86 19.42 -7.19
N GLN A 92 -1.32 18.24 -6.77
CA GLN A 92 -1.36 17.07 -7.64
C GLN A 92 -2.42 17.26 -8.73
N TYR A 93 -2.02 17.12 -9.99
CA TYR A 93 -2.87 17.07 -11.19
C TYR A 93 -2.47 15.89 -12.10
N PRO A 94 -3.36 15.35 -12.96
CA PRO A 94 -4.82 15.54 -12.91
C PRO A 94 -5.38 15.14 -11.55
N PHE A 95 -6.56 15.64 -11.20
CA PHE A 95 -7.20 15.33 -9.93
C PHE A 95 -8.69 15.08 -10.17
N SER A 96 -9.13 13.83 -10.06
CA SER A 96 -10.52 13.46 -10.31
C SER A 96 -11.39 13.63 -9.06
N CYS A 97 -12.50 14.35 -9.23
CA CYS A 97 -13.48 14.58 -8.19
C CYS A 97 -14.33 13.33 -7.92
N HIS A 98 -14.57 13.04 -6.65
CA HIS A 98 -15.33 11.87 -6.19
C HIS A 98 -16.43 12.27 -5.21
N THR A 99 -16.84 13.53 -5.22
CA THR A 99 -17.86 14.12 -4.34
C THR A 99 -19.22 13.45 -4.55
N GLU A 100 -19.65 13.31 -5.81
CA GLU A 100 -20.91 12.67 -6.19
C GLU A 100 -20.91 11.19 -5.83
N GLU A 101 -19.81 10.50 -6.14
CA GLU A 101 -19.63 9.11 -5.77
C GLU A 101 -19.55 8.88 -4.24
N SER A 102 -19.37 9.96 -3.45
CA SER A 102 -19.44 9.97 -1.99
C SER A 102 -20.83 10.35 -1.46
N GLY A 103 -21.80 10.59 -2.34
CA GLY A 103 -23.16 11.01 -1.99
C GLY A 103 -23.24 12.46 -1.52
N LEU A 104 -22.30 13.32 -1.94
CA LEU A 104 -22.19 14.71 -1.51
C LEU A 104 -22.61 15.73 -2.60
N GLY A 105 -23.01 15.26 -3.78
CA GLY A 105 -23.34 16.13 -4.92
C GLY A 105 -22.11 16.65 -5.66
N GLN A 106 -22.34 17.53 -6.63
CA GLN A 106 -21.26 18.08 -7.47
C GLN A 106 -20.31 18.98 -6.66
N PRO A 107 -19.00 19.02 -7.02
CA PRO A 107 -18.08 19.98 -6.43
C PRO A 107 -18.42 21.40 -6.90
N VAL A 108 -17.86 22.41 -6.23
CA VAL A 108 -18.01 23.80 -6.68
C VAL A 108 -17.27 24.01 -8.01
N ALA A 109 -17.88 24.77 -8.93
CA ALA A 109 -17.20 25.26 -10.12
C ALA A 109 -16.20 26.36 -9.71
N ASP A 110 -14.91 26.06 -9.83
CA ASP A 110 -13.81 26.94 -9.42
C ASP A 110 -13.10 27.63 -10.61
N ASN A 111 -13.45 27.26 -11.84
CA ASN A 111 -12.95 27.92 -13.05
C ASN A 111 -13.93 27.80 -14.24
N GLN A 112 -13.70 28.64 -15.26
CA GLN A 112 -14.42 28.65 -16.55
C GLN A 112 -13.52 28.24 -17.73
N GLU A 113 -12.32 27.73 -17.44
CA GLU A 113 -11.26 27.49 -18.41
C GLU A 113 -11.24 26.04 -18.95
N GLY A 114 -12.15 25.19 -18.47
CA GLY A 114 -12.17 23.77 -18.84
C GLY A 114 -11.33 22.87 -17.94
N ILE A 115 -10.72 23.40 -16.88
CA ILE A 115 -9.71 22.69 -16.09
C ILE A 115 -10.40 21.83 -15.03
N GLY A 116 -10.08 20.53 -15.00
CA GLY A 116 -10.66 19.61 -14.02
C GLY A 116 -11.92 18.91 -14.51
N THR A 117 -12.83 18.61 -13.57
CA THR A 117 -14.08 17.89 -13.82
C THR A 117 -15.23 18.87 -14.10
N PRO A 118 -16.06 18.67 -15.15
CA PRO A 118 -17.17 19.57 -15.45
C PRO A 118 -18.25 19.54 -14.36
N VAL A 119 -18.84 20.72 -14.12
CA VAL A 119 -19.92 20.95 -13.15
C VAL A 119 -21.13 21.50 -13.91
N TYR A 120 -22.28 20.87 -13.74
CA TYR A 120 -23.50 21.18 -14.46
C TYR A 120 -24.58 21.74 -13.54
N ALA A 121 -25.55 22.46 -14.10
CA ALA A 121 -26.70 22.93 -13.34
C ALA A 121 -27.54 21.75 -12.84
N GLU A 122 -28.14 21.89 -11.66
CA GLU A 122 -29.10 20.94 -11.12
C GLU A 122 -30.49 21.56 -11.09
N GLU A 123 -31.48 20.84 -11.62
CA GLU A 123 -32.89 21.21 -11.64
C GLU A 123 -33.68 20.10 -10.94
N ASN A 124 -34.33 20.41 -9.81
CA ASN A 124 -35.03 19.43 -8.96
C ASN A 124 -34.16 18.24 -8.50
N GLY A 125 -32.87 18.48 -8.24
CA GLY A 125 -31.92 17.44 -7.84
C GLY A 125 -31.46 16.53 -8.99
N ILE A 126 -31.78 16.87 -10.23
CA ILE A 126 -31.34 16.17 -11.44
C ILE A 126 -30.35 17.05 -12.20
N LYS A 127 -29.20 16.47 -12.56
CA LYS A 127 -28.15 17.12 -13.33
C LYS A 127 -28.60 17.42 -14.77
N ASN A 128 -28.64 18.70 -15.15
CA ASN A 128 -28.90 19.16 -16.50
C ASN A 128 -27.59 19.28 -17.29
N ARG A 129 -27.21 18.20 -17.99
CA ARG A 129 -25.96 18.11 -18.77
C ARG A 129 -25.90 19.06 -19.98
N GLN A 130 -27.00 19.72 -20.34
CA GLN A 130 -27.00 20.73 -21.41
C GLN A 130 -26.54 22.10 -20.90
N LYS A 131 -26.50 22.29 -19.57
CA LYS A 131 -26.18 23.56 -18.93
C LYS A 131 -24.94 23.41 -18.04
N LEU A 132 -23.77 23.58 -18.66
CA LEU A 132 -22.48 23.63 -17.98
C LEU A 132 -22.38 24.91 -17.15
N LEU A 133 -22.00 24.79 -15.88
CA LEU A 133 -21.74 25.92 -14.97
C LEU A 133 -20.26 26.31 -14.91
N GLY A 134 -19.36 25.38 -15.22
CA GLY A 134 -17.92 25.56 -15.19
C GLY A 134 -17.22 24.22 -14.87
N HIS A 135 -16.01 24.29 -14.34
CA HIS A 135 -15.23 23.10 -13.97
C HIS A 135 -14.69 23.22 -12.56
N SER A 136 -14.38 22.07 -11.96
CA SER A 136 -13.75 21.97 -10.66
C SER A 136 -12.39 21.30 -10.80
N LYS A 137 -11.31 22.07 -10.59
CA LYS A 137 -9.93 21.56 -10.59
C LYS A 137 -9.49 21.07 -9.21
N ASP A 138 -10.11 21.59 -8.15
CA ASP A 138 -9.73 21.30 -6.76
C ASP A 138 -10.79 20.51 -5.98
N CYS A 139 -11.91 20.17 -6.63
CA CYS A 139 -12.95 19.27 -6.13
C CYS A 139 -13.55 19.70 -4.79
N LEU A 140 -13.62 21.01 -4.53
CA LEU A 140 -14.00 21.55 -3.23
C LEU A 140 -15.52 21.41 -2.99
N LEU A 141 -15.89 21.16 -1.73
CA LEU A 141 -17.27 21.11 -1.26
C LEU A 141 -17.47 22.02 -0.05
N PRO A 142 -18.63 22.68 0.04
CA PRO A 142 -19.03 23.38 1.26
C PRO A 142 -19.25 22.38 2.40
N THR A 143 -18.93 22.84 3.61
CA THR A 143 -19.15 22.12 4.87
C THR A 143 -20.64 22.00 5.13
N ARG A 144 -21.10 20.79 5.46
CA ARG A 144 -22.50 20.48 5.81
C ARG A 144 -22.56 19.63 7.07
N LEU A 145 -23.66 19.72 7.79
CA LEU A 145 -23.90 18.92 8.98
C LEU A 145 -25.27 18.27 8.88
N ASP A 146 -25.31 16.98 9.23
CA ASP A 146 -26.54 16.21 9.30
C ASP A 146 -26.49 15.33 10.55
N TYR A 147 -27.66 14.99 11.08
CA TYR A 147 -27.77 13.93 12.07
C TYR A 147 -27.84 12.58 11.38
N PHE A 148 -27.17 11.59 11.95
CA PHE A 148 -27.21 10.20 11.52
C PHE A 148 -27.62 9.31 12.68
N TYR A 149 -28.56 8.40 12.48
CA TYR A 149 -28.95 7.40 13.49
C TYR A 149 -28.37 6.03 13.16
N LYS A 150 -28.06 5.25 14.20
CA LYS A 150 -27.66 3.86 14.10
C LYS A 150 -28.88 2.98 13.81
N ILE A 151 -28.79 2.13 12.80
CA ILE A 151 -29.82 1.13 12.51
C ILE A 151 -29.70 -0.05 13.48
N LYS A 152 -30.83 -0.47 14.05
CA LYS A 152 -30.91 -1.62 14.96
C LYS A 152 -30.43 -2.90 14.28
N ALA A 153 -29.59 -3.67 14.97
CA ALA A 153 -29.03 -4.95 14.52
C ALA A 153 -28.25 -4.90 13.19
N GLN A 154 -27.88 -3.71 12.70
CA GLN A 154 -27.04 -3.52 11.51
C GLN A 154 -25.91 -2.56 11.83
N ASP A 155 -24.68 -2.88 11.42
CA ASP A 155 -23.56 -1.96 11.55
C ASP A 155 -23.58 -0.92 10.44
N ASP A 156 -24.59 -0.06 10.45
CA ASP A 156 -24.77 1.02 9.47
C ASP A 156 -25.46 2.24 10.10
N PHE A 157 -25.23 3.40 9.50
CA PHE A 157 -25.78 4.68 9.91
C PHE A 157 -26.46 5.37 8.74
N ARG A 158 -27.64 5.96 8.98
CA ARG A 158 -28.41 6.70 7.97
C ARG A 158 -28.74 8.09 8.46
N ILE A 159 -28.94 9.02 7.51
CA ILE A 159 -29.41 10.36 7.83
C ILE A 159 -30.73 10.25 8.61
N LEU A 160 -30.80 10.96 9.72
CA LEU A 160 -32.01 11.09 10.54
C LEU A 160 -32.97 12.05 9.82
N PRO A 161 -34.16 11.59 9.40
CA PRO A 161 -35.15 12.48 8.81
C PRO A 161 -35.68 13.49 9.83
N GLU A 162 -36.20 14.62 9.34
CA GLU A 162 -36.93 15.56 10.19
C GLU A 162 -38.24 14.92 10.70
N GLY A 163 -38.57 15.15 11.98
CA GLY A 163 -39.80 14.66 12.61
C GLY A 163 -39.56 13.50 13.57
N ASP A 164 -40.47 12.53 13.56
CA ASP A 164 -40.45 11.38 14.49
C ASP A 164 -39.24 10.48 14.27
N TYR A 165 -38.72 9.90 15.37
CA TYR A 165 -37.61 8.97 15.28
C TYR A 165 -37.98 7.70 14.49
N PRO A 166 -37.09 7.24 13.58
CA PRO A 166 -37.30 6.00 12.84
C PRO A 166 -37.51 4.79 13.75
N ALA A 167 -38.46 3.92 13.39
CA ALA A 167 -38.80 2.72 14.18
C ALA A 167 -37.64 1.70 14.28
N ASP A 168 -36.74 1.72 13.30
CA ASP A 168 -35.54 0.88 13.22
C ASP A 168 -34.31 1.54 13.88
N MET A 169 -34.47 2.68 14.56
CA MET A 169 -33.39 3.33 15.30
C MET A 169 -32.95 2.52 16.53
N ASP A 170 -31.64 2.50 16.75
CA ASP A 170 -31.00 1.92 17.92
C ASP A 170 -30.89 2.90 19.10
N TRP A 171 -30.81 2.37 20.31
CA TRP A 171 -30.82 3.17 21.55
C TRP A 171 -29.68 2.76 22.47
N LEU A 172 -29.13 3.72 23.20
CA LEU A 172 -28.08 3.49 24.20
C LEU A 172 -28.64 3.67 25.60
N GLU A 173 -28.18 2.84 26.53
CA GLU A 173 -28.39 3.03 27.96
C GLU A 173 -27.15 3.71 28.55
N ARG A 174 -27.33 4.91 29.14
CA ARG A 174 -26.24 5.70 29.71
C ARG A 174 -26.71 6.44 30.95
N ASP A 175 -26.00 6.26 32.06
CA ASP A 175 -26.32 6.88 33.36
C ASP A 175 -27.78 6.64 33.81
N GLY A 176 -28.31 5.44 33.53
CA GLY A 176 -29.70 5.07 33.83
C GLY A 176 -30.76 5.73 32.94
N ARG A 177 -30.33 6.38 31.85
CA ARG A 177 -31.21 6.99 30.85
C ARG A 177 -31.06 6.30 29.50
N ARG A 178 -32.18 6.16 28.82
CA ARG A 178 -32.22 5.70 27.43
C ARG A 178 -32.09 6.90 26.50
N ILE A 179 -31.02 6.95 25.71
CA ILE A 179 -30.73 8.02 24.75
C ILE A 179 -30.72 7.48 23.32
N PRO A 180 -31.12 8.27 22.31
CA PRO A 180 -31.07 7.83 20.92
C PRO A 180 -29.61 7.69 20.46
N PHE A 181 -29.29 6.63 19.70
CA PHE A 181 -27.95 6.47 19.13
C PHE A 181 -27.80 7.32 17.86
N VAL A 182 -27.68 8.64 18.06
CA VAL A 182 -27.58 9.65 17.01
C VAL A 182 -26.21 10.34 17.02
N LEU A 183 -25.59 10.43 15.86
CA LEU A 183 -24.34 11.14 15.63
C LEU A 183 -24.62 12.46 14.92
N ARG A 184 -24.02 13.56 15.40
CA ARG A 184 -23.80 14.77 14.58
C ARG A 184 -22.64 14.48 13.65
N VAL A 185 -22.83 14.72 12.36
CA VAL A 185 -21.83 14.38 11.34
C VAL A 185 -21.58 15.57 10.43
N GLU A 186 -20.35 16.04 10.45
CA GLU A 186 -19.87 17.13 9.62
C GLU A 186 -19.05 16.59 8.46
N ARG A 187 -19.33 17.08 7.25
CA ARG A 187 -18.72 16.64 6.00
C ARG A 187 -18.45 17.82 5.09
N GLY A 188 -17.32 17.81 4.42
CA GLY A 188 -16.93 18.82 3.45
C GLY A 188 -15.60 18.44 2.83
N THR A 189 -14.87 19.40 2.28
CA THR A 189 -13.48 19.17 1.86
C THR A 189 -12.50 20.00 2.65
N ILE A 190 -11.42 19.37 3.12
CA ILE A 190 -10.23 20.04 3.66
C ILE A 190 -9.04 19.52 2.86
N ASN A 191 -8.19 20.44 2.40
CA ASN A 191 -7.04 20.12 1.56
C ASN A 191 -7.41 19.32 0.30
N ARG A 192 -8.52 19.69 -0.35
CA ARG A 192 -9.12 19.02 -1.53
C ARG A 192 -9.69 17.62 -1.26
N PHE A 193 -9.57 17.09 -0.04
CA PHE A 193 -10.05 15.75 0.35
C PHE A 193 -11.33 15.80 1.16
N VAL A 194 -12.22 14.82 0.95
CA VAL A 194 -13.48 14.71 1.71
C VAL A 194 -13.16 14.33 3.15
N TYR A 195 -13.56 15.15 4.11
CA TYR A 195 -13.44 14.83 5.54
C TYR A 195 -14.79 14.47 6.15
N VAL A 196 -14.73 13.72 7.25
CA VAL A 196 -15.86 13.35 8.10
C VAL A 196 -15.46 13.54 9.55
N LEU A 197 -16.21 14.36 10.27
CA LEU A 197 -16.18 14.42 11.74
C LEU A 197 -17.51 13.87 12.26
N ALA A 198 -17.48 13.01 13.27
CA ALA A 198 -18.68 12.44 13.86
C ALA A 198 -18.58 12.37 15.38
N MET A 199 -19.67 12.69 16.07
CA MET A 199 -19.74 12.67 17.53
C MET A 199 -21.16 12.35 17.97
N LEU A 200 -21.31 11.51 19.00
CA LEU A 200 -22.60 11.23 19.63
C LEU A 200 -23.23 12.56 20.07
N ALA A 201 -24.51 12.79 19.77
CA ALA A 201 -25.16 14.08 19.96
C ALA A 201 -26.62 13.93 20.40
N ASP A 202 -27.16 15.00 20.96
CA ASP A 202 -28.58 15.11 21.26
C ASP A 202 -29.32 15.61 19.99
N PRO A 203 -30.21 14.80 19.38
CA PRO A 203 -30.93 15.21 18.17
C PRO A 203 -31.88 16.39 18.40
N ASP A 204 -32.24 16.70 19.65
CA ASP A 204 -33.10 17.85 19.98
C ASP A 204 -32.32 19.17 19.95
N ALA A 205 -30.98 19.12 19.97
CA ALA A 205 -30.13 20.28 19.78
C ALA A 205 -30.00 20.64 18.28
N PRO A 206 -29.79 21.92 17.93
CA PRO A 206 -29.52 22.31 16.54
C PRO A 206 -28.36 21.52 15.94
N VAL A 207 -28.51 21.02 14.71
CA VAL A 207 -27.47 20.23 14.03
C VAL A 207 -26.17 21.02 13.83
N THR A 208 -26.28 22.34 13.72
CA THR A 208 -25.15 23.28 13.61
C THR A 208 -24.47 23.59 14.94
N GLY A 209 -25.03 23.13 16.06
CA GLY A 209 -24.46 23.32 17.39
C GLY A 209 -23.09 22.65 17.55
N THR A 210 -22.34 23.11 18.55
CA THR A 210 -20.98 22.64 18.85
C THR A 210 -20.93 21.74 20.07
N ASP A 211 -21.88 21.87 20.99
CA ASP A 211 -21.85 21.10 22.23
C ASP A 211 -22.46 19.71 22.05
N SER A 212 -21.92 18.75 22.77
CA SER A 212 -22.53 17.45 23.01
C SER A 212 -22.28 17.01 24.46
N PRO A 213 -23.36 16.73 25.23
CA PRO A 213 -23.23 16.21 26.59
C PRO A 213 -22.69 14.77 26.63
N TYR A 214 -22.64 14.09 25.49
CA TYR A 214 -22.27 12.67 25.42
C TYR A 214 -20.80 12.44 25.05
N TRP A 215 -20.08 13.49 24.67
CA TRP A 215 -18.68 13.40 24.30
C TRP A 215 -17.79 13.18 25.52
N ASN A 216 -17.01 12.11 25.49
CA ASN A 216 -16.11 11.74 26.58
C ASN A 216 -14.72 12.41 26.49
N LYS A 217 -14.61 13.51 25.73
CA LYS A 217 -13.38 14.28 25.47
C LYS A 217 -12.28 13.52 24.72
N LYS A 218 -12.58 12.37 24.11
CA LYS A 218 -11.59 11.58 23.36
C LYS A 218 -11.88 11.60 21.87
N LEU A 219 -10.83 11.53 21.06
CA LEU A 219 -10.91 11.52 19.61
C LEU A 219 -10.25 10.27 19.03
N ILE A 220 -10.90 9.64 18.07
CA ILE A 220 -10.33 8.62 17.21
C ILE A 220 -10.05 9.24 15.85
N TYR A 221 -8.82 9.13 15.36
CA TYR A 221 -8.50 9.42 13.97
C TYR A 221 -8.43 8.10 13.20
N HIS A 222 -9.37 7.88 12.29
CA HIS A 222 -9.45 6.66 11.51
C HIS A 222 -8.69 6.78 10.18
N PHE A 223 -7.77 5.84 9.97
CA PHE A 223 -6.96 5.70 8.76
C PHE A 223 -7.39 4.47 7.96
N LYS A 224 -7.39 4.56 6.63
CA LYS A 224 -7.75 3.44 5.75
C LYS A 224 -6.61 3.03 4.83
N GLY A 225 -6.48 1.72 4.63
CA GLY A 225 -5.45 1.12 3.78
C GLY A 225 -5.76 1.05 2.28
N GLY A 226 -4.91 0.29 1.58
CA GLY A 226 -4.87 0.12 0.13
C GLY A 226 -3.60 0.73 -0.48
N VAL A 227 -3.43 0.59 -1.79
CA VAL A 227 -2.28 1.12 -2.53
C VAL A 227 -2.79 2.02 -3.65
N GLY A 228 -2.28 3.26 -3.71
CA GLY A 228 -2.70 4.28 -4.65
C GLY A 228 -1.54 5.21 -5.02
N ILE A 229 -1.63 5.81 -6.20
CA ILE A 229 -0.60 6.67 -6.79
C ILE A 229 -1.09 8.12 -7.00
N GLY A 230 -2.06 8.54 -6.20
CA GLY A 230 -2.62 9.90 -6.23
C GLY A 230 -3.59 10.15 -7.37
N LYS A 231 -3.66 11.43 -7.76
CA LYS A 231 -4.48 11.95 -8.86
C LYS A 231 -6.00 11.86 -8.65
N ARG A 232 -6.46 11.64 -7.42
CA ARG A 232 -7.89 11.56 -7.09
C ARG A 232 -8.20 12.01 -5.68
N GLN A 233 -9.38 12.59 -5.51
CA GLN A 233 -9.94 12.93 -4.21
C GLN A 233 -10.31 11.69 -3.39
N GLY A 234 -10.89 10.68 -4.04
CA GLY A 234 -11.41 9.48 -3.38
C GLY A 234 -12.60 9.73 -2.47
N LYS A 235 -13.03 8.68 -1.76
CA LYS A 235 -14.30 8.67 -1.01
C LYS A 235 -14.08 8.53 0.49
N MET A 236 -14.91 9.22 1.26
CA MET A 236 -15.04 9.02 2.70
C MET A 236 -16.51 9.05 3.10
N SER A 237 -16.97 8.05 3.86
CA SER A 237 -18.37 7.98 4.31
C SER A 237 -18.47 7.42 5.73
N LEU A 238 -19.48 7.89 6.48
CA LEU A 238 -19.72 7.48 7.85
C LEU A 238 -20.05 5.99 7.97
N GLY A 239 -20.94 5.45 7.12
CA GLY A 239 -21.38 4.05 7.25
C GLY A 239 -20.24 3.02 7.25
N ARG A 240 -19.15 3.27 6.52
CA ARG A 240 -17.98 2.38 6.49
C ARG A 240 -17.00 2.59 7.65
N VAL A 241 -16.89 3.81 8.17
CA VAL A 241 -15.94 4.15 9.24
C VAL A 241 -16.56 3.96 10.62
N GLY A 242 -17.79 4.45 10.81
CA GLY A 242 -18.53 4.36 12.07
C GLY A 242 -18.93 2.94 12.44
N SER A 243 -19.28 2.09 11.47
CA SER A 243 -19.67 0.69 11.70
C SER A 243 -18.63 -0.12 12.49
N ARG A 244 -17.34 0.06 12.16
CA ARG A 244 -16.23 -0.64 12.82
C ARG A 244 -15.87 -0.09 14.19
N LEU A 245 -16.39 1.08 14.55
CA LEU A 245 -16.11 1.79 15.80
C LEU A 245 -17.39 2.05 16.59
N THR A 246 -18.45 1.26 16.33
CA THR A 246 -19.75 1.41 16.96
C THR A 246 -19.65 1.37 18.48
N ALA A 247 -18.83 0.45 19.03
CA ALA A 247 -18.58 0.36 20.47
C ALA A 247 -17.94 1.64 21.03
N GLN A 248 -16.91 2.18 20.37
CA GLN A 248 -16.24 3.41 20.81
C GLN A 248 -17.15 4.64 20.67
N LEU A 249 -17.94 4.73 19.60
CA LEU A 249 -18.94 5.79 19.41
C LEU A 249 -20.02 5.73 20.51
N ALA A 250 -20.48 4.53 20.89
CA ALA A 250 -21.42 4.34 21.99
C ALA A 250 -20.82 4.77 23.36
N GLN A 251 -19.51 4.56 23.56
CA GLN A 251 -18.77 5.06 24.73
C GLN A 251 -18.55 6.59 24.71
N GLY A 252 -18.94 7.28 23.63
CA GLY A 252 -18.85 8.73 23.50
C GLY A 252 -17.56 9.25 22.89
N TYR A 253 -16.72 8.40 22.26
CA TYR A 253 -15.59 8.88 21.47
C TYR A 253 -16.10 9.70 20.27
N ALA A 254 -15.40 10.79 19.96
CA ALA A 254 -15.54 11.43 18.66
C ALA A 254 -14.67 10.72 17.62
N LEU A 255 -15.00 10.89 16.35
CA LEU A 255 -14.36 10.28 15.21
C LEU A 255 -14.00 11.36 14.18
N ALA A 256 -12.76 11.31 13.67
CA ALA A 256 -12.30 12.08 12.54
C ALA A 256 -11.72 11.16 11.45
N GLY A 257 -11.84 11.58 10.20
CA GLY A 257 -11.11 10.97 9.10
C GLY A 257 -11.26 11.75 7.79
N SER A 258 -10.35 11.50 6.86
CA SER A 258 -10.35 12.14 5.54
C SER A 258 -10.05 11.14 4.42
N SER A 259 -10.56 11.39 3.22
CA SER A 259 -10.18 10.65 2.02
C SER A 259 -8.69 10.86 1.67
N GLY A 260 -8.06 11.93 2.15
CA GLY A 260 -6.60 12.14 2.10
C GLY A 260 -5.82 11.27 3.09
N ASN A 261 -6.53 10.56 3.98
CA ASN A 261 -5.96 9.56 4.89
C ASN A 261 -6.36 8.13 4.52
N VAL A 262 -6.57 7.91 3.22
CA VAL A 262 -6.86 6.61 2.62
C VAL A 262 -5.75 6.29 1.62
N THR A 263 -4.85 5.37 1.94
CA THR A 263 -3.67 5.09 1.10
C THR A 263 -4.00 4.48 -0.27
N SER A 264 -5.22 3.98 -0.46
CA SER A 264 -5.69 3.61 -1.81
C SER A 264 -5.80 4.81 -2.76
N ASN A 265 -5.87 6.05 -2.23
CA ASN A 265 -6.00 7.27 -3.00
C ASN A 265 -4.63 7.81 -3.40
N HIS A 266 -3.70 7.95 -2.46
CA HIS A 266 -2.31 8.35 -2.68
C HIS A 266 -1.39 7.76 -1.60
N TYR A 267 -0.08 7.81 -1.84
CA TYR A 267 0.93 7.46 -0.83
C TYR A 267 1.90 8.61 -0.52
N ASN A 268 1.48 9.85 -0.76
CA ASN A 268 2.17 11.03 -0.25
C ASN A 268 1.87 11.20 1.25
N MET A 269 2.82 10.81 2.11
CA MET A 269 2.66 10.80 3.57
C MET A 269 2.79 12.18 4.18
N TRP A 270 3.44 13.11 3.49
CA TRP A 270 3.51 14.50 3.91
C TRP A 270 2.15 15.19 3.74
N LEU A 271 1.55 15.01 2.55
CA LEU A 271 0.19 15.44 2.26
C LEU A 271 -0.82 14.80 3.22
N ALA A 272 -0.68 13.49 3.51
CA ALA A 272 -1.55 12.79 4.45
C ALA A 272 -1.43 13.35 5.87
N ALA A 273 -0.21 13.66 6.33
CA ALA A 273 0.04 14.22 7.65
C ALA A 273 -0.54 15.64 7.79
N ASN A 274 -0.27 16.54 6.82
CA ASN A 274 -0.84 17.89 6.81
C ASN A 274 -2.37 17.85 6.73
N THR A 275 -2.95 16.95 5.92
CA THR A 275 -4.41 16.77 5.86
C THR A 275 -4.97 16.33 7.21
N ALA A 276 -4.32 15.40 7.91
CA ALA A 276 -4.78 14.97 9.24
C ALA A 276 -4.66 16.06 10.29
N GLU A 277 -3.60 16.86 10.24
CA GLU A 277 -3.40 18.03 11.08
C GLU A 277 -4.50 19.07 10.87
N MET A 278 -4.83 19.41 9.63
CA MET A 278 -5.91 20.35 9.29
C MET A 278 -7.30 19.82 9.68
N VAL A 279 -7.58 18.52 9.48
CA VAL A 279 -8.86 17.92 9.91
C VAL A 279 -8.99 17.94 11.44
N LYS A 280 -7.90 17.65 12.17
CA LYS A 280 -7.90 17.77 13.63
C LYS A 280 -8.05 19.23 14.07
N ALA A 281 -7.43 20.18 13.38
CA ALA A 281 -7.58 21.60 13.65
C ALA A 281 -9.05 22.04 13.52
N GLN A 282 -9.75 21.59 12.46
CA GLN A 282 -11.20 21.82 12.32
C GLN A 282 -11.99 21.25 13.50
N PHE A 283 -11.70 20.01 13.89
CA PHE A 283 -12.37 19.39 15.04
C PHE A 283 -12.16 20.20 16.33
N VAL A 284 -10.91 20.59 16.61
CA VAL A 284 -10.56 21.33 17.82
C VAL A 284 -11.19 22.72 17.82
N ALA A 285 -11.15 23.43 16.70
CA ALA A 285 -11.70 24.77 16.59
C ALA A 285 -13.22 24.80 16.74
N ARG A 286 -13.92 23.73 16.30
CA ARG A 286 -15.38 23.67 16.31
C ARG A 286 -15.97 23.02 17.57
N TYR A 287 -15.35 21.95 18.07
CA TYR A 287 -15.90 21.13 19.17
C TYR A 287 -15.07 21.19 20.45
N GLY A 288 -13.84 21.71 20.38
CA GLY A 288 -12.91 21.82 21.48
C GLY A 288 -11.82 20.75 21.47
N ARG A 289 -10.78 20.98 22.29
CA ARG A 289 -9.60 20.11 22.37
C ARG A 289 -9.93 18.76 23.04
N PRO A 290 -9.59 17.62 22.41
CA PRO A 290 -9.67 16.32 23.08
C PRO A 290 -8.55 16.15 24.12
N ASP A 291 -8.80 15.36 25.15
CA ASP A 291 -7.79 14.93 26.13
C ASP A 291 -6.66 14.15 25.44
N TYR A 292 -7.04 13.29 24.49
CA TYR A 292 -6.10 12.57 23.62
C TYR A 292 -6.73 12.15 22.29
N THR A 293 -5.88 11.84 21.31
CA THR A 293 -6.25 11.31 20.00
C THR A 293 -5.61 9.95 19.75
N VAL A 294 -6.42 8.92 19.49
CA VAL A 294 -5.94 7.57 19.13
C VAL A 294 -6.04 7.37 17.63
N GLY A 295 -4.94 6.99 16.98
CA GLY A 295 -4.95 6.52 15.60
C GLY A 295 -5.41 5.07 15.54
N ILE A 296 -6.24 4.73 14.56
CA ILE A 296 -6.58 3.33 14.24
C ILE A 296 -6.75 3.14 12.74
N GLY A 297 -6.32 1.98 12.24
CA GLY A 297 -6.40 1.69 10.81
C GLY A 297 -5.59 0.46 10.41
N GLY A 298 -6.05 -0.21 9.36
CA GLY A 298 -5.44 -1.43 8.85
C GLY A 298 -4.60 -1.25 7.59
N SER A 299 -3.58 -2.09 7.40
CA SER A 299 -2.76 -2.13 6.16
C SER A 299 -2.04 -0.80 5.92
N GLY A 300 -2.28 -0.12 4.80
CA GLY A 300 -1.79 1.25 4.61
C GLY A 300 -2.32 2.27 5.64
N GLY A 301 -3.44 1.99 6.32
CA GLY A 301 -3.90 2.78 7.47
C GLY A 301 -3.03 2.61 8.72
N ALA A 302 -2.34 1.47 8.86
CA ALA A 302 -1.36 1.25 9.91
C ALA A 302 -0.05 1.99 9.61
N VAL A 303 0.41 1.96 8.35
CA VAL A 303 1.61 2.70 7.92
C VAL A 303 1.46 4.20 8.20
N GLN A 304 0.30 4.77 7.86
CA GLN A 304 0.02 6.18 8.11
C GLN A 304 0.20 6.54 9.58
N GLN A 305 -0.23 5.70 10.51
CA GLN A 305 -0.10 5.97 11.94
C GLN A 305 1.37 6.12 12.37
N TYR A 306 2.23 5.20 11.94
CA TYR A 306 3.67 5.26 12.23
C TYR A 306 4.34 6.50 11.64
N LEU A 307 4.09 6.76 10.35
CA LEU A 307 4.72 7.87 9.65
C LEU A 307 4.16 9.23 10.12
N ILE A 308 2.87 9.34 10.43
CA ILE A 308 2.28 10.57 10.95
C ILE A 308 2.77 10.84 12.37
N ALA A 309 2.83 9.83 13.25
CA ALA A 309 3.38 10.02 14.60
C ALA A 309 4.85 10.47 14.57
N GLN A 310 5.64 9.95 13.62
CA GLN A 310 7.03 10.37 13.41
C GLN A 310 7.12 11.78 12.80
N ASN A 311 6.33 12.09 11.78
CA ASN A 311 6.46 13.31 10.98
C ASN A 311 5.72 14.50 11.59
N LYS A 312 4.75 14.26 12.48
CA LYS A 312 3.99 15.28 13.22
C LYS A 312 3.86 14.85 14.70
N PRO A 313 4.96 14.88 15.47
CA PRO A 313 4.91 14.55 16.90
C PRO A 313 3.84 15.39 17.61
N GLY A 314 3.00 14.75 18.43
CA GLY A 314 1.88 15.40 19.13
C GLY A 314 0.54 15.39 18.39
N LEU A 315 0.50 15.03 17.10
CA LEU A 315 -0.77 14.89 16.37
C LEU A 315 -1.60 13.69 16.86
N LEU A 316 -0.93 12.57 17.15
CA LEU A 316 -1.53 11.36 17.73
C LEU A 316 -0.89 11.09 19.10
N ASN A 317 -1.68 10.58 20.04
CA ASN A 317 -1.23 10.26 21.40
C ASN A 317 -1.04 8.76 21.63
N ALA A 318 -1.72 7.91 20.86
CA ALA A 318 -1.50 6.46 20.85
C ALA A 318 -1.94 5.85 19.52
N LEU A 319 -1.42 4.67 19.18
CA LEU A 319 -1.65 4.00 17.90
C LEU A 319 -2.21 2.59 18.09
N ILE A 320 -3.18 2.23 17.25
CA ILE A 320 -3.66 0.85 17.03
C ILE A 320 -3.44 0.49 15.55
N PRO A 321 -2.18 0.27 15.12
CA PRO A 321 -1.88 -0.15 13.76
C PRO A 321 -2.29 -1.60 13.56
N GLN A 322 -3.25 -1.83 12.67
CA GLN A 322 -3.73 -3.16 12.34
C GLN A 322 -3.05 -3.71 11.09
N TYR A 323 -2.54 -4.95 11.11
CA TYR A 323 -1.88 -5.56 9.93
C TYR A 323 -0.79 -4.66 9.33
N SER A 324 0.13 -4.22 10.19
CA SER A 324 1.02 -3.12 9.86
C SER A 324 2.14 -3.48 8.90
N TYR A 325 2.72 -2.44 8.29
CA TYR A 325 4.06 -2.41 7.70
C TYR A 325 4.78 -1.18 8.31
N PRO A 326 6.13 -1.17 8.38
CA PRO A 326 6.85 0.03 8.79
C PRO A 326 6.55 1.23 7.88
N ASP A 327 6.69 1.04 6.57
CA ASP A 327 6.34 2.00 5.53
C ASP A 327 6.19 1.30 4.17
N MET A 328 5.66 1.99 3.16
CA MET A 328 5.49 1.40 1.82
C MET A 328 6.75 1.45 0.95
N ILE A 329 7.61 2.44 1.12
CA ILE A 329 8.75 2.61 0.21
C ILE A 329 9.76 1.48 0.42
N THR A 330 10.03 1.12 1.67
CA THR A 330 10.87 -0.03 2.02
C THR A 330 10.18 -1.36 1.73
N GLN A 331 8.85 -1.44 1.87
CA GLN A 331 8.07 -2.59 1.41
C GLN A 331 8.18 -2.79 -0.11
N SER A 332 8.22 -1.71 -0.89
CA SER A 332 8.33 -1.77 -2.35
C SER A 332 9.63 -2.42 -2.83
N ILE A 333 10.70 -2.42 -2.01
CA ILE A 333 12.01 -2.99 -2.37
C ILE A 333 11.84 -4.44 -2.83
N TRP A 334 11.24 -5.26 -1.99
CA TRP A 334 11.08 -6.69 -2.25
C TRP A 334 9.74 -7.00 -2.94
N ALA A 335 8.70 -6.18 -2.76
CA ALA A 335 7.47 -6.34 -3.53
C ALA A 335 7.70 -6.16 -5.04
N LEU A 336 8.66 -5.32 -5.44
CA LEU A 336 9.10 -5.21 -6.84
C LEU A 336 9.96 -6.41 -7.30
N ASP A 337 10.52 -7.20 -6.38
CA ASP A 337 11.19 -8.47 -6.73
C ASP A 337 10.19 -9.60 -6.99
N CYS A 338 8.99 -9.55 -6.41
CA CYS A 338 7.98 -10.60 -6.50
C CYS A 338 7.72 -11.07 -7.94
N GLU A 339 7.37 -10.16 -8.86
CA GLU A 339 7.07 -10.57 -10.24
C GLU A 339 8.32 -11.02 -11.02
N LEU A 340 9.52 -10.55 -10.63
CA LEU A 340 10.77 -11.04 -11.21
C LEU A 340 11.01 -12.51 -10.81
N PHE A 341 10.71 -12.87 -9.55
CA PHE A 341 10.74 -14.25 -9.07
C PHE A 341 9.67 -15.11 -9.74
N GLU A 342 8.42 -14.64 -9.79
CA GLU A 342 7.34 -15.40 -10.41
C GLU A 342 7.62 -15.67 -11.90
N TYR A 343 8.12 -14.67 -12.63
CA TYR A 343 8.55 -14.85 -14.02
C TYR A 343 9.67 -15.89 -14.12
N TYR A 344 10.66 -15.83 -13.21
CA TYR A 344 11.73 -16.81 -13.18
C TYR A 344 11.18 -18.24 -13.00
N PHE A 345 10.29 -18.49 -12.03
CA PHE A 345 9.80 -19.84 -11.79
C PHE A 345 8.85 -20.34 -12.89
N ASP A 346 7.96 -19.48 -13.37
CA ASP A 346 6.90 -19.88 -14.28
C ASP A 346 7.37 -19.97 -15.74
N VAL A 347 8.37 -19.16 -16.11
CA VAL A 347 8.86 -19.04 -17.49
C VAL A 347 10.30 -19.51 -17.61
N THR A 348 11.23 -18.90 -16.88
CA THR A 348 12.67 -19.12 -17.06
C THR A 348 13.12 -20.51 -16.63
N ALA A 349 12.70 -20.95 -15.44
CA ALA A 349 13.11 -22.20 -14.79
C ALA A 349 12.01 -23.27 -14.87
N ARG A 350 11.08 -23.15 -15.83
CA ARG A 350 9.89 -24.00 -15.96
C ARG A 350 10.19 -25.51 -16.05
N ASP A 351 11.34 -25.85 -16.62
CA ASP A 351 11.78 -27.24 -16.77
C ASP A 351 12.43 -27.80 -15.50
N ASN A 352 12.78 -26.95 -14.53
CA ASN A 352 13.22 -27.40 -13.22
C ASN A 352 12.01 -27.91 -12.42
N LYS A 353 11.93 -29.25 -12.27
CA LYS A 353 10.83 -29.94 -11.59
C LYS A 353 10.66 -29.51 -10.12
N ARG A 354 11.73 -29.03 -9.47
CA ARG A 354 11.69 -28.56 -8.07
C ARG A 354 10.67 -27.45 -7.87
N TRP A 355 10.66 -26.46 -8.77
CA TRP A 355 9.84 -25.25 -8.65
C TRP A 355 8.36 -25.45 -9.00
N ARG A 356 7.98 -26.67 -9.41
CA ARG A 356 6.57 -27.06 -9.60
C ARG A 356 5.84 -27.24 -8.28
N ARG A 357 6.57 -27.53 -7.20
CA ARG A 357 6.06 -27.51 -5.83
C ARG A 357 6.22 -26.10 -5.29
N GLN A 358 5.13 -25.39 -5.04
CA GLN A 358 5.17 -23.98 -4.65
C GLN A 358 5.90 -23.76 -3.33
N GLU A 359 5.76 -24.69 -2.38
CA GLU A 359 6.43 -24.65 -1.07
C GLU A 359 7.96 -24.55 -1.23
N ASN A 360 8.53 -25.11 -2.31
CA ASN A 360 9.96 -24.98 -2.57
C ASN A 360 10.36 -23.54 -2.93
N ARG A 361 9.49 -22.75 -3.57
CA ARG A 361 9.77 -21.34 -3.91
C ARG A 361 9.94 -20.50 -2.64
N GLY A 362 9.19 -20.83 -1.57
CA GLY A 362 9.33 -20.22 -0.26
C GLY A 362 10.74 -20.33 0.34
N LEU A 363 11.53 -21.34 -0.05
CA LEU A 363 12.92 -21.49 0.42
C LEU A 363 13.80 -20.31 -0.01
N VAL A 364 13.55 -19.72 -1.17
CA VAL A 364 14.35 -18.60 -1.71
C VAL A 364 13.62 -17.26 -1.65
N MET A 365 12.29 -17.26 -1.69
CA MET A 365 11.48 -16.05 -1.56
C MET A 365 11.20 -15.68 -0.10
N GLY A 366 11.26 -16.62 0.84
CA GLY A 366 10.97 -16.38 2.25
C GLY A 366 9.48 -16.25 2.58
N VAL A 367 8.67 -15.77 1.62
CA VAL A 367 7.22 -15.61 1.76
C VAL A 367 6.49 -16.95 1.65
N SER A 368 5.23 -16.97 2.06
CA SER A 368 4.42 -18.17 2.03
C SER A 368 4.10 -18.63 0.61
N ALA A 369 3.96 -19.94 0.45
CA ALA A 369 3.66 -20.58 -0.81
C ALA A 369 2.91 -21.90 -0.59
N SER A 370 1.92 -22.19 -1.43
CA SER A 370 1.07 -23.38 -1.32
C SER A 370 0.76 -23.96 -2.68
N SER A 371 0.98 -25.27 -2.84
CA SER A 371 0.62 -26.03 -4.04
C SER A 371 -0.90 -26.30 -4.14
N GLU A 372 -1.65 -26.04 -3.06
CA GLU A 372 -3.07 -26.34 -2.92
C GLU A 372 -3.97 -25.15 -3.23
N VAL A 373 -3.50 -23.93 -2.98
CA VAL A 373 -4.26 -22.70 -3.27
C VAL A 373 -4.24 -22.40 -4.76
N GLU A 374 -5.40 -22.49 -5.43
CA GLU A 374 -5.49 -22.13 -6.85
C GLU A 374 -5.42 -20.60 -7.05
N HIS A 375 -4.74 -20.15 -8.11
CA HIS A 375 -4.72 -18.73 -8.48
C HIS A 375 -6.13 -18.21 -8.81
N GLU A 376 -6.49 -17.04 -8.28
CA GLU A 376 -7.74 -16.34 -8.62
C GLU A 376 -7.81 -16.00 -10.12
N PHE A 377 -6.67 -15.64 -10.71
CA PHE A 377 -6.54 -15.37 -12.15
C PHE A 377 -6.52 -16.62 -13.04
N LYS A 378 -6.51 -17.83 -12.47
CA LYS A 378 -6.38 -19.09 -13.23
C LYS A 378 -7.49 -19.26 -14.25
N LYS A 379 -8.73 -18.89 -13.91
CA LYS A 379 -9.90 -18.98 -14.81
C LYS A 379 -9.73 -18.04 -16.01
N TYR A 380 -9.38 -16.79 -15.75
CA TYR A 380 -9.12 -15.78 -16.79
C TYR A 380 -7.92 -16.16 -17.66
N TYR A 381 -6.81 -16.56 -17.05
CA TYR A 381 -5.59 -16.97 -17.75
C TYR A 381 -5.79 -18.24 -18.60
N ARG A 382 -6.57 -19.21 -18.10
CA ARG A 382 -6.95 -20.41 -18.85
C ARG A 382 -7.81 -20.04 -20.06
N TRP A 383 -8.76 -19.12 -19.90
CA TRP A 383 -9.54 -18.58 -21.02
C TRP A 383 -8.66 -17.85 -22.03
N ALA A 384 -7.81 -16.91 -21.60
CA ALA A 384 -6.88 -16.20 -22.48
C ALA A 384 -5.94 -17.16 -23.22
N ARG A 385 -5.46 -18.22 -22.55
CA ARG A 385 -4.64 -19.27 -23.17
C ARG A 385 -5.40 -20.10 -24.19
N ILE A 386 -6.65 -20.48 -23.91
CA ILE A 386 -7.50 -21.24 -24.84
C ILE A 386 -7.89 -20.36 -26.04
N ALA A 387 -8.32 -19.13 -25.79
CA ALA A 387 -8.76 -18.17 -26.80
C ALA A 387 -7.60 -17.61 -27.65
N GLY A 388 -6.37 -17.57 -27.11
CA GLY A 388 -5.13 -17.33 -27.84
C GLY A 388 -4.51 -18.58 -28.49
N PHE A 389 -5.28 -19.67 -28.62
CA PHE A 389 -4.86 -20.96 -29.22
C PHE A 389 -3.60 -21.60 -28.60
N GLY A 390 -3.23 -21.23 -27.37
CA GLY A 390 -2.11 -21.80 -26.63
C GLY A 390 -0.72 -21.55 -27.21
N LEU A 391 -0.59 -20.68 -28.23
CA LEU A 391 0.64 -20.58 -29.04
C LEU A 391 1.80 -19.81 -28.37
N LYS A 392 1.56 -19.05 -27.28
CA LYS A 392 2.63 -18.28 -26.58
C LYS A 392 2.52 -18.14 -25.06
N LEU A 393 1.39 -18.51 -24.43
CA LEU A 393 1.20 -18.35 -22.98
C LEU A 393 1.64 -19.63 -22.24
N PRO A 394 2.68 -19.59 -21.38
CA PRO A 394 3.11 -20.75 -20.61
C PRO A 394 1.98 -21.23 -19.69
N GLY A 395 1.87 -22.54 -19.46
CA GLY A 395 0.87 -23.02 -18.51
C GLY A 395 1.26 -22.62 -17.09
N LEU A 396 0.37 -21.92 -16.38
CA LEU A 396 0.59 -21.64 -14.96
C LEU A 396 0.61 -22.95 -14.17
N PRO A 397 1.62 -23.16 -13.31
CA PRO A 397 1.64 -24.31 -12.41
C PRO A 397 0.44 -24.27 -11.44
N LYS A 398 0.16 -25.40 -10.80
CA LYS A 398 -0.81 -25.43 -9.70
C LYS A 398 -0.21 -24.70 -8.49
N GLY A 399 -1.09 -24.20 -7.62
CA GLY A 399 -0.69 -23.47 -6.42
C GLY A 399 -0.40 -21.99 -6.67
N ALA A 400 0.01 -21.28 -5.62
CA ALA A 400 0.40 -19.88 -5.62
C ALA A 400 1.43 -19.59 -4.52
N THR A 401 2.17 -18.51 -4.70
CA THR A 401 2.93 -17.82 -3.64
C THR A 401 2.14 -16.58 -3.18
N GLU A 402 2.49 -16.04 -2.00
CA GLU A 402 2.03 -14.72 -1.56
C GLU A 402 2.26 -13.64 -2.62
N CYS A 403 3.45 -13.62 -3.24
CA CYS A 403 3.78 -12.70 -4.33
C CYS A 403 2.77 -12.79 -5.49
N SER A 404 2.49 -14.00 -5.97
CA SER A 404 1.59 -14.21 -7.11
C SER A 404 0.11 -14.00 -6.80
N LYS A 405 -0.30 -14.17 -5.53
CA LYS A 405 -1.70 -14.07 -5.08
C LYS A 405 -2.04 -12.66 -4.63
N SER A 406 -1.18 -12.02 -3.85
CA SER A 406 -1.49 -10.77 -3.15
C SER A 406 -0.71 -9.56 -3.66
N TRP A 407 0.49 -9.75 -4.23
CA TRP A 407 1.30 -8.62 -4.72
C TRP A 407 1.18 -8.35 -6.22
N ARG A 408 0.65 -9.30 -6.98
CA ARG A 408 0.47 -9.17 -8.44
C ARG A 408 -0.39 -7.96 -8.81
N GLY A 409 0.10 -7.19 -9.77
CA GLY A 409 -0.53 -5.95 -10.24
C GLY A 409 -0.11 -4.68 -9.46
N LEU A 410 0.45 -4.82 -8.25
CA LEU A 410 0.97 -3.67 -7.50
C LEU A 410 2.29 -3.16 -8.07
N ALA A 411 3.14 -4.04 -8.61
CA ALA A 411 4.38 -3.64 -9.29
C ALA A 411 4.12 -2.70 -10.48
N PRO A 412 3.26 -3.03 -11.46
CA PRO A 412 2.96 -2.09 -12.54
C PRO A 412 2.22 -0.84 -12.04
N LEU A 413 1.28 -0.96 -11.10
CA LEU A 413 0.58 0.20 -10.51
C LEU A 413 1.54 1.24 -9.93
N THR A 414 2.55 0.80 -9.18
CA THR A 414 3.47 1.70 -8.47
C THR A 414 4.64 2.16 -9.34
N ASN A 415 5.12 1.31 -10.25
CA ASN A 415 6.40 1.49 -10.92
C ASN A 415 6.31 1.88 -12.39
N ASN A 416 5.22 1.54 -13.10
CA ASN A 416 5.11 1.77 -14.54
C ASN A 416 4.39 3.10 -14.84
N PRO A 417 5.10 4.16 -15.28
CA PRO A 417 4.50 5.48 -15.51
C PRO A 417 3.46 5.51 -16.63
N ARG A 418 3.34 4.44 -17.42
CA ARG A 418 2.37 4.36 -18.53
C ARG A 418 1.09 3.61 -18.15
N TYR A 419 1.02 3.06 -16.94
CA TYR A 419 -0.10 2.21 -16.51
C TYR A 419 -0.92 2.86 -15.40
N SER A 420 -2.25 2.85 -15.58
CA SER A 420 -3.19 3.15 -14.51
C SER A 420 -4.49 2.40 -14.76
N HIS A 421 -4.91 1.59 -13.78
CA HIS A 421 -6.23 0.96 -13.79
C HIS A 421 -7.38 1.97 -13.66
N ARG A 422 -7.08 3.27 -13.46
CA ARG A 422 -8.03 4.38 -13.30
C ARG A 422 -8.00 5.37 -14.45
N VAL A 423 -7.39 5.01 -15.57
CA VAL A 423 -7.25 5.92 -16.72
C VAL A 423 -8.61 6.43 -17.24
N HIS A 424 -9.69 5.67 -17.04
CA HIS A 424 -11.07 6.00 -17.42
C HIS A 424 -11.65 7.23 -16.70
N TYR A 425 -10.99 7.75 -15.65
CA TYR A 425 -11.39 9.01 -14.98
C TYR A 425 -10.85 10.27 -15.67
N TYR A 426 -10.06 10.12 -16.74
CA TYR A 426 -9.40 11.23 -17.42
C TYR A 426 -9.70 11.18 -18.91
N ALA A 427 -9.92 12.34 -19.53
CA ALA A 427 -10.00 12.42 -20.98
C ALA A 427 -8.71 11.87 -21.62
N PRO A 428 -8.77 11.22 -22.80
CA PRO A 428 -7.58 10.63 -23.44
C PRO A 428 -6.41 11.61 -23.59
N VAL A 429 -6.68 12.88 -23.87
CA VAL A 429 -5.67 13.94 -23.98
C VAL A 429 -4.99 14.29 -22.65
N VAL A 430 -5.70 14.14 -21.53
CA VAL A 430 -5.15 14.31 -20.17
C VAL A 430 -4.33 13.09 -19.80
N ALA A 431 -4.88 11.90 -19.99
CA ALA A 431 -4.21 10.63 -19.70
C ALA A 431 -2.89 10.48 -20.47
N ALA A 432 -2.83 10.91 -21.73
CA ALA A 432 -1.65 10.82 -22.57
C ALA A 432 -0.48 11.73 -22.13
N LYS A 433 -0.75 12.81 -21.39
CA LYS A 433 0.28 13.72 -20.86
C LYS A 433 0.85 13.26 -19.51
N GLU A 434 0.09 12.45 -18.78
CA GLU A 434 0.42 12.08 -17.41
C GLU A 434 1.44 10.92 -17.32
N ARG A 435 2.10 10.81 -16.16
CA ARG A 435 2.97 9.67 -15.82
C ARG A 435 2.47 9.03 -14.53
N PHE A 436 1.67 7.98 -14.67
CA PHE A 436 1.01 7.31 -13.57
C PHE A 436 1.97 6.36 -12.84
N SER A 437 2.73 6.88 -11.88
CA SER A 437 3.54 6.07 -10.97
C SER A 437 3.60 6.72 -9.59
N HIS A 438 3.91 5.93 -8.56
CA HIS A 438 4.18 6.47 -7.22
C HIS A 438 5.29 7.51 -7.26
N TRP A 439 6.34 7.24 -8.03
CA TRP A 439 7.51 8.11 -8.17
C TRP A 439 7.13 9.48 -8.74
N HIS A 440 6.24 9.54 -9.73
CA HIS A 440 5.76 10.80 -10.30
C HIS A 440 4.76 11.54 -9.42
N ASP A 441 3.93 10.83 -8.68
CA ASP A 441 3.01 11.46 -7.71
C ASP A 441 3.79 12.22 -6.61
N LEU A 442 4.99 11.74 -6.29
CA LEU A 442 5.95 12.38 -5.41
C LEU A 442 7.17 12.93 -6.15
N ALA A 443 7.01 13.44 -7.38
CA ALA A 443 8.10 14.04 -8.14
C ALA A 443 8.82 15.18 -7.39
N HIS A 444 8.12 15.90 -6.50
CA HIS A 444 8.70 16.93 -5.63
C HIS A 444 9.63 16.36 -4.55
N VAL A 445 9.48 15.08 -4.18
CA VAL A 445 10.38 14.35 -3.28
C VAL A 445 11.50 13.68 -4.08
N TYR A 446 11.15 12.83 -5.04
CA TYR A 446 12.14 11.98 -5.72
C TYR A 446 12.89 12.69 -6.85
N GLY A 447 12.46 13.88 -7.26
CA GLY A 447 13.01 14.56 -8.42
C GLY A 447 12.56 13.95 -9.74
N VAL A 448 12.80 14.68 -10.83
CA VAL A 448 12.56 14.28 -12.22
C VAL A 448 13.85 14.47 -12.99
N ASN A 449 14.32 13.42 -13.65
CA ASN A 449 15.55 13.45 -14.44
C ASN A 449 15.37 14.18 -15.78
N GLU A 450 16.46 14.34 -16.51
CA GLU A 450 16.48 15.01 -17.83
C GLU A 450 15.63 14.30 -18.90
N SER A 451 15.38 13.00 -18.74
CA SER A 451 14.47 12.25 -19.62
C SER A 451 12.99 12.49 -19.30
N GLY A 452 12.69 13.32 -18.31
CA GLY A 452 11.35 13.66 -17.87
C GLY A 452 10.66 12.58 -17.03
N TYR A 453 11.42 11.68 -16.41
CA TYR A 453 10.87 10.66 -15.52
C TYR A 453 11.37 10.81 -14.08
N ALA A 454 10.50 10.53 -13.11
CA ALA A 454 10.84 10.56 -11.70
C ALA A 454 11.89 9.51 -11.36
N ASN A 455 12.80 9.85 -10.45
CA ASN A 455 13.81 8.90 -9.97
C ASN A 455 13.15 7.84 -9.08
N ARG A 456 13.80 6.67 -8.96
CA ARG A 456 13.28 5.52 -8.22
C ARG A 456 14.30 5.03 -7.20
N THR A 457 13.81 4.39 -6.14
CA THR A 457 14.64 3.85 -5.05
C THR A 457 14.96 2.37 -5.20
N HIS A 458 14.32 1.65 -6.11
CA HIS A 458 14.53 0.21 -6.28
C HIS A 458 15.95 -0.10 -6.79
N ASP A 459 16.72 -0.81 -5.97
CA ASP A 459 18.04 -1.34 -6.26
C ASP A 459 18.05 -2.86 -6.04
N ASN A 460 18.67 -3.62 -6.93
CA ASN A 460 18.94 -5.04 -6.71
C ASN A 460 20.32 -5.49 -7.16
N THR A 461 21.25 -4.56 -7.35
CA THR A 461 22.65 -4.87 -7.66
C THR A 461 23.32 -5.49 -6.43
N GLY A 462 24.05 -6.59 -6.63
CA GLY A 462 24.78 -7.31 -5.58
C GLY A 462 23.93 -8.15 -4.62
N VAL A 463 22.60 -8.10 -4.74
CA VAL A 463 21.70 -8.94 -3.95
C VAL A 463 21.82 -10.41 -4.36
N GLN A 464 22.03 -11.28 -3.38
CA GLN A 464 22.23 -12.72 -3.58
C GLN A 464 20.96 -13.50 -3.23
N TYR A 465 19.99 -13.54 -4.13
CA TYR A 465 18.72 -14.23 -3.89
C TYR A 465 18.94 -15.72 -3.53
N GLY A 466 18.29 -16.18 -2.47
CA GLY A 466 18.42 -17.55 -1.97
C GLY A 466 19.73 -17.86 -1.23
N LEU A 467 20.51 -16.86 -0.80
CA LEU A 467 21.75 -17.06 -0.03
C LEU A 467 21.53 -17.91 1.24
N GLU A 468 20.46 -17.63 1.99
CA GLU A 468 20.16 -18.40 3.21
C GLU A 468 19.77 -19.85 2.89
N ALA A 469 19.09 -20.08 1.76
CA ALA A 469 18.79 -21.43 1.28
C ALA A 469 20.07 -22.18 0.86
N LEU A 470 21.01 -21.49 0.22
CA LEU A 470 22.31 -22.06 -0.14
C LEU A 470 23.10 -22.47 1.11
N LYS A 471 23.19 -21.58 2.11
CA LYS A 471 23.86 -21.85 3.39
C LYS A 471 23.31 -23.11 4.06
N ARG A 472 21.98 -23.28 4.08
CA ARG A 472 21.28 -24.42 4.69
C ARG A 472 21.26 -25.72 3.88
N ALA A 473 21.89 -25.79 2.71
CA ALA A 473 21.78 -26.94 1.78
C ALA A 473 20.41 -27.10 1.10
N ASP A 474 19.49 -26.16 1.29
CA ASP A 474 18.14 -26.29 0.75
C ASP A 474 18.17 -26.29 -0.79
N ILE A 475 19.09 -25.53 -1.40
CA ILE A 475 19.33 -25.49 -2.84
C ILE A 475 20.80 -25.80 -3.17
N SER A 476 21.03 -26.32 -4.38
CA SER A 476 22.39 -26.55 -4.89
C SER A 476 23.09 -25.25 -5.26
N VAL A 477 24.42 -25.28 -5.33
CA VAL A 477 25.24 -24.17 -5.85
C VAL A 477 24.82 -23.80 -7.29
N ALA A 478 24.50 -24.80 -8.11
CA ALA A 478 24.03 -24.59 -9.49
C ALA A 478 22.69 -23.86 -9.54
N GLU A 479 21.72 -24.23 -8.68
CA GLU A 479 20.43 -23.55 -8.58
C GLU A 479 20.59 -22.11 -8.06
N PHE A 480 21.49 -21.87 -7.11
CA PHE A 480 21.79 -20.53 -6.60
C PHE A 480 22.31 -19.61 -7.72
N PHE A 481 23.27 -20.07 -8.53
CA PHE A 481 23.76 -19.28 -9.66
C PHE A 481 22.71 -19.12 -10.77
N HIS A 482 21.96 -20.18 -11.10
CA HIS A 482 20.92 -20.11 -12.11
C HIS A 482 19.83 -19.09 -11.74
N LEU A 483 19.43 -19.05 -10.46
CA LEU A 483 18.51 -18.06 -9.92
C LEU A 483 19.06 -16.63 -10.10
N ASN A 484 20.28 -16.38 -9.62
CA ASN A 484 20.86 -15.04 -9.63
C ASN A 484 21.27 -14.54 -11.02
N ALA A 485 21.60 -15.45 -11.94
CA ALA A 485 21.92 -15.11 -13.32
C ALA A 485 20.67 -14.75 -14.16
N ASN A 486 19.48 -15.27 -13.81
CA ASN A 486 18.29 -15.12 -14.65
C ASN A 486 17.20 -14.22 -14.07
N ILE A 487 17.20 -13.93 -12.77
CA ILE A 487 16.40 -12.84 -12.22
C ILE A 487 17.15 -11.53 -12.56
N GLY A 488 16.49 -10.61 -13.26
CA GLY A 488 17.05 -9.30 -13.61
C GLY A 488 16.47 -8.18 -12.78
N SER A 489 16.06 -7.09 -13.43
CA SER A 489 15.36 -5.96 -12.81
C SER A 489 14.24 -5.43 -13.69
N TRP A 490 13.56 -4.38 -13.24
CA TRP A 490 12.67 -3.58 -14.09
C TRP A 490 13.45 -2.69 -15.06
N LYS A 491 12.89 -2.44 -16.26
CA LYS A 491 13.42 -1.45 -17.20
C LYS A 491 13.43 -0.05 -16.60
N ALA A 492 14.19 0.88 -17.19
CA ALA A 492 14.10 2.28 -16.81
C ALA A 492 12.71 2.83 -17.18
N PRO A 493 12.16 3.83 -16.45
CA PRO A 493 10.80 4.31 -16.69
C PRO A 493 10.55 4.77 -18.15
N ALA A 494 11.56 5.35 -18.80
CA ALA A 494 11.50 5.77 -20.20
C ALA A 494 11.29 4.60 -21.17
N ASP A 495 11.80 3.42 -20.83
CA ASP A 495 11.77 2.20 -21.66
C ASP A 495 10.60 1.27 -21.32
N MET A 496 9.80 1.61 -20.31
CA MET A 496 8.59 0.87 -19.98
C MET A 496 7.50 1.14 -21.00
N ALA A 497 6.70 0.12 -21.31
CA ALA A 497 5.52 0.22 -22.15
C ALA A 497 4.25 -0.03 -21.33
N GLN A 498 3.09 0.30 -21.90
CA GLN A 498 1.79 -0.02 -21.31
C GLN A 498 1.71 -1.51 -20.96
N GLU A 499 1.01 -1.84 -19.87
CA GLU A 499 0.76 -3.22 -19.49
C GLU A 499 -0.07 -3.96 -20.52
N LYS A 500 0.14 -5.28 -20.62
CA LYS A 500 -0.50 -6.13 -21.62
C LYS A 500 -1.49 -7.08 -20.96
N LEU A 501 -2.61 -6.54 -20.48
CA LEU A 501 -3.65 -7.28 -19.74
C LEU A 501 -4.92 -7.51 -20.58
N TRP A 502 -4.80 -7.50 -21.91
CA TRP A 502 -5.90 -7.64 -22.87
C TRP A 502 -6.84 -6.42 -22.84
N VAL A 503 -8.17 -6.63 -22.90
CA VAL A 503 -9.15 -5.53 -22.94
C VAL A 503 -9.04 -4.58 -21.73
N LEU A 504 -8.53 -5.05 -20.59
CA LEU A 504 -8.32 -4.22 -19.39
C LEU A 504 -7.29 -3.09 -19.59
N THR A 505 -6.44 -3.20 -20.60
CA THR A 505 -5.40 -2.22 -20.96
C THR A 505 -5.58 -1.68 -22.38
N GLY A 506 -6.71 -1.98 -23.02
CA GLY A 506 -7.02 -1.53 -24.38
C GLY A 506 -6.35 -2.36 -25.48
N ASP A 507 -5.78 -3.52 -25.16
CA ASP A 507 -5.20 -4.42 -26.16
C ASP A 507 -6.29 -5.26 -26.84
N ASP A 508 -6.15 -5.44 -28.16
CA ASP A 508 -7.07 -6.21 -29.00
C ASP A 508 -6.57 -7.65 -29.29
N SER A 509 -5.36 -7.98 -28.82
CA SER A 509 -4.69 -9.26 -29.08
C SER A 509 -4.41 -10.07 -27.81
N LEU A 510 -4.92 -11.31 -27.79
CA LEU A 510 -4.62 -12.27 -26.72
C LEU A 510 -3.19 -12.85 -26.79
N ALA A 511 -2.50 -12.73 -27.92
CA ALA A 511 -1.16 -13.29 -28.10
C ALA A 511 -0.05 -12.49 -27.40
N GLY A 512 -0.36 -11.24 -27.00
CA GLY A 512 0.57 -10.33 -26.31
C GLY A 512 0.40 -10.28 -24.80
N VAL A 513 -0.58 -10.98 -24.22
CA VAL A 513 -0.92 -10.88 -22.79
C VAL A 513 0.26 -11.30 -21.92
N SER A 514 0.55 -10.50 -20.90
CA SER A 514 1.51 -10.83 -19.86
C SER A 514 0.97 -10.47 -18.48
N ILE A 515 0.81 -11.50 -17.65
CA ILE A 515 0.41 -11.29 -16.24
C ILE A 515 1.58 -10.90 -15.33
N TRP A 516 2.82 -11.06 -15.82
CA TRP A 516 4.04 -10.73 -15.10
C TRP A 516 4.56 -9.34 -15.47
N SER A 517 4.01 -8.70 -16.51
CA SER A 517 4.58 -7.47 -17.10
C SER A 517 6.00 -7.68 -17.64
N ASP A 518 6.29 -8.88 -18.17
CA ASP A 518 7.65 -9.29 -18.53
C ASP A 518 8.27 -8.48 -19.68
N HIS A 519 7.48 -7.81 -20.51
CA HIS A 519 7.99 -6.86 -21.51
C HIS A 519 8.62 -5.61 -20.87
N ASN A 520 8.34 -5.35 -19.60
CA ASN A 520 8.92 -4.27 -18.80
C ASN A 520 10.10 -4.74 -17.91
N MET A 521 10.53 -5.99 -18.03
CA MET A 521 11.69 -6.55 -17.31
C MET A 521 12.97 -6.53 -18.15
N ARG A 522 14.13 -6.44 -17.49
CA ARG A 522 15.46 -6.70 -18.05
C ARG A 522 15.76 -8.19 -17.92
N LYS A 523 15.80 -8.90 -19.06
CA LYS A 523 15.98 -10.36 -19.11
C LYS A 523 17.38 -10.74 -19.54
N THR A 524 17.76 -11.99 -19.32
CA THR A 524 18.98 -12.59 -19.86
C THR A 524 19.07 -12.37 -21.37
N PRO A 525 20.15 -11.77 -21.90
CA PRO A 525 20.28 -11.50 -23.32
C PRO A 525 20.18 -12.77 -24.19
N GLY A 526 19.22 -12.80 -25.10
CA GLY A 526 18.90 -13.97 -25.92
C GLY A 526 17.90 -14.89 -25.23
N SER A 527 18.37 -15.98 -24.63
CA SER A 527 17.55 -16.93 -23.88
C SER A 527 18.16 -17.20 -22.49
N PRO A 528 17.37 -17.65 -21.51
CA PRO A 528 17.89 -18.12 -20.24
C PRO A 528 18.98 -19.18 -20.40
N VAL A 529 20.01 -19.11 -19.57
CA VAL A 529 21.09 -20.09 -19.55
C VAL A 529 20.58 -21.38 -18.87
N PRO A 530 20.65 -22.56 -19.51
CA PRO A 530 20.15 -23.79 -18.91
C PRO A 530 20.87 -24.18 -17.62
N LEU A 531 20.16 -24.83 -16.69
CA LEU A 531 20.71 -25.26 -15.38
C LEU A 531 21.99 -26.10 -15.50
N TRP A 532 22.09 -26.97 -16.51
CA TRP A 532 23.26 -27.84 -16.69
C TRP A 532 24.58 -27.08 -16.90
N VAL A 533 24.52 -25.83 -17.39
CA VAL A 533 25.70 -24.96 -17.55
C VAL A 533 26.29 -24.65 -16.17
N PHE A 534 25.41 -24.38 -15.19
CA PHE A 534 25.79 -24.11 -13.81
C PHE A 534 26.23 -25.39 -13.08
N GLU A 535 25.56 -26.53 -13.33
CA GLU A 535 25.97 -27.84 -12.80
C GLU A 535 27.39 -28.22 -13.24
N ARG A 536 27.77 -27.85 -14.47
CA ARG A 536 29.12 -28.07 -15.03
C ARG A 536 30.09 -26.91 -14.77
N ASN A 537 29.68 -25.90 -13.99
CA ASN A 537 30.49 -24.72 -13.66
C ASN A 537 31.08 -23.99 -14.90
N ARG A 538 30.33 -23.95 -16.02
CA ARG A 538 30.76 -23.38 -17.31
C ARG A 538 30.48 -21.88 -17.39
N ALA A 539 31.25 -21.10 -16.62
CA ALA A 539 31.09 -19.65 -16.50
C ALA A 539 31.23 -18.90 -17.84
N ASP A 540 32.00 -19.45 -18.79
CA ASP A 540 32.20 -18.93 -20.15
C ASP A 540 30.89 -18.88 -20.98
N MET A 541 29.90 -19.68 -20.62
CA MET A 541 28.61 -19.76 -21.30
C MET A 541 27.51 -18.94 -20.63
N VAL A 542 27.80 -18.31 -19.49
CA VAL A 542 26.79 -17.62 -18.68
C VAL A 542 26.61 -16.18 -19.16
N LYS A 543 25.35 -15.81 -19.39
CA LYS A 543 24.89 -14.44 -19.55
C LYS A 543 23.95 -14.12 -18.39
N VAL A 544 23.98 -12.88 -17.94
CA VAL A 544 23.23 -12.44 -16.76
C VAL A 544 22.14 -11.46 -17.16
N ALA A 545 20.96 -11.62 -16.58
CA ALA A 545 19.88 -10.65 -16.65
C ALA A 545 20.31 -9.35 -15.93
N PRO A 546 20.33 -8.19 -16.61
CA PRO A 546 20.85 -6.98 -16.00
C PRO A 546 20.06 -6.53 -14.76
N ARG A 547 20.77 -6.13 -13.71
CA ARG A 547 20.24 -5.53 -12.48
C ARG A 547 20.05 -4.03 -12.63
N SER A 548 19.36 -3.39 -11.68
CA SER A 548 19.20 -1.94 -11.63
C SER A 548 19.72 -1.38 -10.32
N ARG A 549 20.39 -0.23 -10.42
CA ARG A 549 20.76 0.62 -9.29
C ARG A 549 19.63 1.60 -8.96
N GLY A 550 19.38 1.82 -7.68
CA GLY A 550 18.53 2.90 -7.20
C GLY A 550 19.19 4.26 -7.40
N ASN A 551 18.41 5.34 -7.43
CA ASN A 551 18.98 6.69 -7.43
C ASN A 551 19.29 7.10 -5.97
N PRO A 552 20.57 7.36 -5.63
CA PRO A 552 20.97 7.62 -4.24
C PRO A 552 20.34 8.90 -3.68
N ASP A 553 20.23 9.97 -4.48
CA ASP A 553 19.59 11.21 -4.04
C ASP A 553 18.08 11.02 -3.79
N ALA A 554 17.41 10.17 -4.57
CA ALA A 554 15.99 9.84 -4.36
C ALA A 554 15.78 8.97 -3.11
N ILE A 555 16.71 8.05 -2.83
CA ILE A 555 16.71 7.27 -1.58
C ILE A 555 16.90 8.22 -0.39
N ALA A 556 17.90 9.11 -0.45
CA ALA A 556 18.13 10.13 0.55
C ALA A 556 16.91 11.02 0.77
N ALA A 557 16.23 11.43 -0.31
CA ALA A 557 15.00 12.19 -0.24
C ALA A 557 13.84 11.42 0.41
N ALA A 558 13.75 10.09 0.24
CA ALA A 558 12.76 9.25 0.90
C ALA A 558 12.91 9.27 2.43
N TYR A 559 14.15 9.20 2.92
CA TYR A 559 14.48 9.36 4.33
C TYR A 559 14.12 10.77 4.84
N ARG A 560 14.59 11.82 4.16
CA ARG A 560 14.34 13.22 4.55
C ARG A 560 12.85 13.58 4.55
N SER A 561 12.11 13.18 3.54
CA SER A 561 10.68 13.49 3.44
C SER A 561 9.80 12.69 4.41
N GLY A 562 10.38 11.85 5.28
CA GLY A 562 9.62 11.06 6.25
C GLY A 562 8.74 9.98 5.63
N HIS A 563 9.09 9.51 4.42
CA HIS A 563 8.41 8.38 3.78
C HIS A 563 9.01 7.02 4.19
N VAL A 564 10.14 7.04 4.90
CA VAL A 564 10.73 5.88 5.57
C VAL A 564 10.47 6.00 7.06
N PHE A 565 9.92 4.95 7.66
CA PHE A 565 9.75 4.91 9.12
C PHE A 565 11.10 4.59 9.76
N LEU A 566 11.63 5.54 10.53
CA LEU A 566 12.93 5.42 11.20
C LEU A 566 12.80 4.77 12.58
N GLY A 567 11.59 4.65 13.13
CA GLY A 567 11.36 4.15 14.49
C GLY A 567 11.29 5.24 15.55
N ASN A 568 11.35 6.53 15.18
CA ASN A 568 11.37 7.62 16.15
C ASN A 568 9.95 8.00 16.64
N ILE A 569 9.36 7.13 17.47
CA ILE A 569 8.08 7.36 18.16
C ILE A 569 8.17 6.91 19.61
N ASP A 570 7.61 7.68 20.54
CA ASP A 570 7.61 7.42 21.98
C ASP A 570 6.21 7.24 22.58
N ILE A 571 5.17 7.48 21.79
CA ILE A 571 3.78 7.26 22.18
C ILE A 571 3.45 5.76 22.31
N PRO A 572 2.45 5.40 23.13
CA PRO A 572 1.93 4.03 23.21
C PRO A 572 1.44 3.48 21.86
N VAL A 573 1.84 2.25 21.55
CA VAL A 573 1.49 1.51 20.33
C VAL A 573 1.05 0.10 20.70
N ILE A 574 -0.10 -0.33 20.19
CA ILE A 574 -0.53 -1.74 20.20
C ILE A 574 -0.64 -2.21 18.75
N ASP A 575 0.41 -2.83 18.22
CA ASP A 575 0.42 -3.42 16.88
C ASP A 575 -0.41 -4.71 16.90
N LEU A 576 -1.54 -4.68 16.23
CA LEU A 576 -2.56 -5.71 16.31
C LEU A 576 -2.72 -6.42 14.96
N ARG A 577 -2.73 -7.74 14.95
CA ARG A 577 -3.02 -8.49 13.72
C ARG A 577 -3.64 -9.83 13.95
N HIS A 578 -4.30 -10.35 12.92
CA HIS A 578 -4.51 -11.77 12.84
C HIS A 578 -3.26 -12.46 12.27
N TYR A 579 -3.07 -13.75 12.57
CA TYR A 579 -2.05 -14.58 11.93
C TYR A 579 -2.51 -15.02 10.54
N LEU A 580 -1.96 -14.37 9.50
CA LEU A 580 -2.31 -14.59 8.09
C LEU A 580 -1.16 -15.11 7.24
N ASP A 581 0.02 -15.26 7.82
CA ASP A 581 1.22 -15.77 7.18
C ASP A 581 1.00 -17.03 6.32
N PRO A 582 0.25 -18.08 6.76
CA PRO A 582 0.00 -19.26 5.93
C PRO A 582 -1.10 -19.07 4.87
N GLU A 583 -1.86 -17.96 4.89
CA GLU A 583 -3.01 -17.71 3.99
C GLU A 583 -2.61 -17.13 2.62
N LEU A 584 -1.30 -17.03 2.32
CA LEU A 584 -0.76 -16.33 1.15
C LEU A 584 -1.25 -14.87 1.09
N ASP A 585 -1.43 -14.24 2.24
CA ASP A 585 -1.88 -12.85 2.38
C ASP A 585 -0.68 -11.90 2.45
N MET A 586 -0.81 -10.69 1.92
CA MET A 586 0.27 -9.69 1.96
C MET A 586 0.65 -9.26 3.39
N HIS A 587 -0.26 -9.38 4.37
CA HIS A 587 -0.09 -8.88 5.73
C HIS A 587 0.69 -9.84 6.62
N HIS A 588 1.96 -10.05 6.27
CA HIS A 588 2.90 -10.91 6.98
C HIS A 588 3.25 -10.40 8.40
N SER A 589 3.36 -11.30 9.36
CA SER A 589 3.64 -11.01 10.78
C SER A 589 5.03 -10.43 11.04
N TYR A 590 6.02 -10.74 10.20
CA TYR A 590 7.38 -10.19 10.37
C TYR A 590 7.43 -8.66 10.25
N ALA A 591 6.38 -8.01 9.72
CA ALA A 591 6.30 -6.55 9.71
C ALA A 591 6.27 -5.95 11.12
N SER A 592 5.61 -6.58 12.10
CA SER A 592 5.69 -6.13 13.50
C SER A 592 7.12 -6.20 14.02
N GLN A 593 7.85 -7.25 13.64
CA GLN A 593 9.26 -7.43 14.01
C GLN A 593 10.13 -6.34 13.39
N SER A 594 9.89 -5.99 12.12
CA SER A 594 10.57 -4.88 11.45
C SER A 594 10.32 -3.54 12.16
N VAL A 595 9.06 -3.23 12.52
CA VAL A 595 8.71 -2.01 13.29
C VAL A 595 9.44 -2.00 14.63
N TRP A 596 9.38 -3.11 15.38
CA TRP A 596 10.02 -3.25 16.68
C TRP A 596 11.53 -3.01 16.59
N LEU A 597 12.20 -3.62 15.59
CA LEU A 597 13.63 -3.46 15.36
C LEU A 597 14.01 -2.00 15.04
N ARG A 598 13.18 -1.29 14.27
CA ARG A 598 13.42 0.12 13.95
C ARG A 598 13.24 1.02 15.16
N ILE A 599 12.20 0.81 15.98
CA ILE A 599 12.01 1.55 17.24
C ILE A 599 13.18 1.28 18.18
N LYS A 600 13.58 0.01 18.33
CA LYS A 600 14.75 -0.37 19.15
C LYS A 600 16.03 0.32 18.67
N ALA A 601 16.26 0.37 17.35
CA ALA A 601 17.44 1.02 16.77
C ALA A 601 17.43 2.54 16.95
N ALA A 602 16.27 3.19 16.84
CA ALA A 602 16.14 4.64 16.99
C ALA A 602 16.20 5.11 18.45
N ARG A 603 15.60 4.35 19.38
CA ARG A 603 15.34 4.80 20.76
C ARG A 603 16.10 4.03 21.83
N GLY A 604 16.73 2.90 21.48
CA GLY A 604 17.38 2.00 22.43
C GLY A 604 16.41 1.18 23.29
N HIS A 605 15.09 1.43 23.25
CA HIS A 605 14.06 0.67 23.96
C HIS A 605 12.79 0.53 23.12
N THR A 606 11.92 -0.41 23.50
CA THR A 606 10.62 -0.67 22.86
C THR A 606 9.47 -0.69 23.86
N GLY A 607 9.68 -0.13 25.06
CA GLY A 607 8.69 -0.13 26.14
C GLY A 607 7.37 0.57 25.83
N ASN A 608 7.28 1.30 24.71
CA ASN A 608 6.07 1.95 24.22
C ASN A 608 5.32 1.14 23.14
N MET A 609 5.82 -0.03 22.70
CA MET A 609 5.19 -0.86 21.68
C MET A 609 4.85 -2.24 22.23
N LEU A 610 3.62 -2.70 21.97
CA LEU A 610 3.16 -4.07 22.19
C LEU A 610 2.86 -4.74 20.84
N ILE A 611 3.14 -6.04 20.74
CA ILE A 611 2.77 -6.92 19.63
C ILE A 611 1.64 -7.84 20.10
N TRP A 612 0.46 -7.66 19.52
CA TRP A 612 -0.75 -8.43 19.82
C TRP A 612 -1.20 -9.20 18.58
N GLN A 613 -1.35 -10.53 18.72
CA GLN A 613 -1.73 -11.39 17.61
C GLN A 613 -2.80 -12.43 17.96
N SER A 614 -3.75 -12.64 17.06
CA SER A 614 -4.80 -13.64 17.23
C SER A 614 -5.06 -14.46 15.97
N SER A 615 -5.81 -15.56 16.08
CA SER A 615 -6.46 -16.20 14.93
C SER A 615 -7.82 -15.55 14.65
N LYS A 616 -8.24 -15.52 13.38
CA LYS A 616 -9.61 -15.12 13.02
C LYS A 616 -10.61 -16.10 13.68
N PRO A 617 -11.79 -15.64 14.12
CA PRO A 617 -12.33 -14.29 13.95
C PRO A 617 -12.07 -13.32 15.13
N PHE A 618 -11.40 -13.73 16.20
CA PHE A 618 -11.24 -12.89 17.40
C PHE A 618 -10.32 -11.69 17.16
N ASN A 619 -10.80 -10.49 17.49
CA ASN A 619 -10.07 -9.23 17.35
C ASN A 619 -10.02 -8.47 18.69
N PRO A 620 -8.84 -8.30 19.33
CA PRO A 620 -8.70 -7.62 20.61
C PRO A 620 -8.69 -6.07 20.53
N SER A 621 -9.28 -5.46 19.49
CA SER A 621 -9.23 -4.00 19.31
C SER A 621 -9.93 -3.22 20.43
N ASP A 622 -11.04 -3.73 20.97
CA ASP A 622 -11.74 -3.09 22.10
C ASP A 622 -10.86 -3.10 23.36
N LEU A 623 -10.20 -4.23 23.63
CA LEU A 623 -9.23 -4.35 24.72
C LEU A 623 -8.04 -3.38 24.53
N ALA A 624 -7.58 -3.18 23.29
CA ALA A 624 -6.51 -2.24 22.99
C ALA A 624 -6.91 -0.79 23.35
N PHE A 625 -8.15 -0.37 23.04
CA PHE A 625 -8.65 0.94 23.48
C PHE A 625 -8.70 1.07 25.00
N GLU A 626 -9.11 0.03 25.72
CA GLU A 626 -9.12 0.04 27.18
C GLU A 626 -7.72 0.19 27.76
N VAL A 627 -6.73 -0.58 27.26
CA VAL A 627 -5.33 -0.50 27.71
C VAL A 627 -4.75 0.89 27.45
N LEU A 628 -4.98 1.42 26.24
CA LEU A 628 -4.48 2.73 25.86
C LEU A 628 -5.14 3.86 26.65
N ASP A 629 -6.44 3.77 26.97
CA ASP A 629 -7.11 4.77 27.82
C ASP A 629 -6.46 4.84 29.21
N GLU A 630 -6.19 3.70 29.85
CA GLU A 630 -5.51 3.65 31.14
C GLU A 630 -4.08 4.21 31.05
N TRP A 631 -3.34 3.81 30.00
CA TRP A 631 -1.97 4.27 29.79
C TRP A 631 -1.92 5.80 29.61
N LEU A 632 -2.81 6.36 28.80
CA LEU A 632 -2.85 7.79 28.54
C LEU A 632 -3.35 8.61 29.74
N LYS A 633 -4.33 8.11 30.49
CA LYS A 633 -4.85 8.81 31.70
C LYS A 633 -3.85 8.83 32.85
N THR A 634 -3.12 7.73 33.04
CA THR A 634 -2.14 7.62 34.14
C THR A 634 -0.79 8.22 33.77
N GLY A 635 -0.51 8.38 32.48
CA GLY A 635 0.80 8.80 31.97
C GLY A 635 1.90 7.73 32.14
N ALA A 636 1.53 6.51 32.54
CA ALA A 636 2.44 5.41 32.81
C ALA A 636 1.95 4.11 32.18
N ARG A 637 2.88 3.24 31.78
CA ARG A 637 2.53 1.93 31.20
C ARG A 637 1.83 1.08 32.27
N PRO A 638 0.56 0.67 32.07
CA PRO A 638 -0.15 -0.12 33.06
C PRO A 638 0.38 -1.57 33.08
N ALA A 639 0.21 -2.27 34.20
CA ALA A 639 0.73 -3.64 34.37
C ALA A 639 0.20 -4.63 33.34
N ARG A 640 -1.04 -4.43 32.86
CA ARG A 640 -1.67 -5.25 31.81
C ARG A 640 -1.24 -4.90 30.38
N ALA A 641 -0.44 -3.84 30.18
CA ALA A 641 0.10 -3.49 28.87
C ALA A 641 1.33 -4.36 28.58
N VAL A 642 1.10 -5.65 28.28
CA VAL A 642 2.13 -6.63 27.93
C VAL A 642 1.90 -7.20 26.53
N ASP A 643 2.94 -7.75 25.92
CA ASP A 643 2.82 -8.52 24.69
C ASP A 643 1.93 -9.74 24.92
N ALA A 644 1.12 -10.12 23.93
CA ALA A 644 0.13 -11.19 24.10
C ALA A 644 -0.33 -11.82 22.77
N CYS A 645 -0.84 -13.05 22.85
CA CYS A 645 -1.49 -13.73 21.75
C CYS A 645 -2.71 -14.57 22.17
N TRP A 646 -3.69 -14.72 21.28
CA TRP A 646 -4.99 -15.37 21.55
C TRP A 646 -5.41 -16.35 20.47
N THR A 647 -6.21 -17.34 20.85
CA THR A 647 -6.88 -18.23 19.90
C THR A 647 -8.00 -17.52 19.11
N ASP A 648 -8.59 -18.23 18.16
CA ASP A 648 -9.77 -17.81 17.38
C ASP A 648 -11.00 -17.50 18.22
N ARG A 649 -11.08 -18.03 19.45
CA ARG A 649 -12.17 -17.81 20.42
C ARG A 649 -11.84 -16.76 21.48
N GLY A 650 -10.69 -16.09 21.37
CA GLY A 650 -10.25 -15.10 22.35
C GLY A 650 -9.70 -15.68 23.65
N ALA A 651 -9.37 -16.98 23.69
CA ALA A 651 -8.64 -17.54 24.83
C ALA A 651 -7.17 -17.12 24.76
N LEU A 652 -6.62 -16.60 25.86
CA LEU A 652 -5.22 -16.21 25.94
C LEU A 652 -4.31 -17.44 25.80
N ILE A 653 -3.35 -17.37 24.88
CA ILE A 653 -2.33 -18.42 24.68
C ILE A 653 -1.14 -18.15 25.59
N ALA A 654 -0.61 -16.91 25.54
CA ALA A 654 0.46 -16.44 26.40
C ALA A 654 0.47 -14.91 26.43
N GLU A 655 0.99 -14.35 27.51
CA GLU A 655 1.30 -12.93 27.66
C GLU A 655 2.60 -12.73 28.45
N GLY A 656 3.28 -11.60 28.24
CA GLY A 656 4.52 -11.24 28.94
C GLY A 656 5.65 -10.82 28.00
N GLU A 657 6.74 -10.30 28.56
CA GLU A 657 7.86 -9.73 27.77
C GLU A 657 8.59 -10.77 26.91
N GLU A 658 8.51 -12.04 27.31
CA GLU A 658 9.26 -13.12 26.70
C GLU A 658 8.51 -13.87 25.57
N VAL A 659 7.22 -13.57 25.37
CA VAL A 659 6.36 -14.41 24.52
C VAL A 659 6.69 -14.32 23.03
N TRP A 660 7.36 -13.23 22.61
CA TRP A 660 7.84 -13.03 21.25
C TRP A 660 9.36 -13.20 21.11
N ASN A 661 10.05 -13.75 22.12
CA ASN A 661 11.48 -14.05 22.04
C ASN A 661 11.81 -14.88 20.81
N GLY A 662 12.98 -14.65 20.23
CA GLY A 662 13.54 -15.53 19.22
C GLY A 662 14.77 -14.96 18.53
N PRO A 663 15.35 -15.71 17.57
CA PRO A 663 16.60 -15.32 16.91
C PRO A 663 16.55 -13.95 16.23
N TRP A 664 15.37 -13.45 15.88
CA TRP A 664 15.18 -12.14 15.27
C TRP A 664 15.52 -10.96 16.22
N ARG A 665 15.49 -11.16 17.54
CA ARG A 665 15.97 -10.21 18.55
C ARG A 665 17.33 -10.59 19.15
N GLY A 666 17.90 -11.72 18.73
CA GLY A 666 19.11 -12.29 19.31
C GLY A 666 18.88 -13.17 20.53
N ASP A 667 17.62 -13.56 20.82
CA ASP A 667 17.33 -14.52 21.90
C ASP A 667 17.63 -15.96 21.45
N VAL A 668 18.08 -16.79 22.39
CA VAL A 668 18.31 -18.23 22.17
C VAL A 668 16.98 -18.98 22.12
N ASP A 669 16.07 -18.64 23.02
CA ASP A 669 14.78 -19.30 23.16
C ASP A 669 13.70 -18.63 22.30
N THR A 670 12.84 -19.45 21.70
CA THR A 670 11.65 -18.97 20.99
C THR A 670 10.49 -18.87 21.98
N GLY A 671 9.88 -17.69 22.13
CA GLY A 671 8.76 -17.46 23.03
C GLY A 671 7.46 -18.14 22.58
N ALA A 672 6.54 -18.36 23.52
CA ALA A 672 5.32 -19.15 23.29
C ALA A 672 4.43 -18.59 22.14
N CYS A 673 4.31 -17.27 22.01
CA CYS A 673 3.54 -16.67 20.92
C CYS A 673 4.24 -16.82 19.56
N LEU A 674 5.57 -16.66 19.50
CA LEU A 674 6.31 -16.88 18.24
C LEU A 674 6.32 -18.36 17.82
N GLN A 675 6.34 -19.30 18.77
CA GLN A 675 6.20 -20.73 18.49
C GLN A 675 4.82 -21.04 17.90
N HIS A 676 3.77 -20.43 18.44
CA HIS A 676 2.40 -20.65 17.97
C HIS A 676 2.11 -19.95 16.63
N TYR A 677 2.68 -18.75 16.42
CA TYR A 677 2.51 -17.92 15.23
C TYR A 677 3.89 -17.61 14.58
N PRO A 678 4.52 -18.59 13.91
CA PRO A 678 5.84 -18.39 13.33
C PRO A 678 5.80 -17.42 12.14
N ALA A 679 6.75 -16.49 12.10
CA ALA A 679 6.82 -15.46 11.07
C ALA A 679 7.59 -15.94 9.82
N TYR A 680 7.09 -15.58 8.63
CA TYR A 680 7.79 -15.72 7.36
C TYR A 680 8.83 -14.59 7.16
N ARG A 681 9.45 -14.52 5.98
CA ARG A 681 10.49 -13.53 5.65
C ARG A 681 10.30 -12.96 4.24
N SER A 682 10.98 -11.87 3.92
CA SER A 682 11.01 -11.35 2.54
C SER A 682 12.09 -12.03 1.68
N PRO A 683 12.02 -11.90 0.33
CA PRO A 683 13.09 -12.35 -0.55
C PRO A 683 14.43 -11.69 -0.27
N ARG A 684 14.42 -10.45 0.26
CA ARG A 684 15.63 -9.73 0.66
C ARG A 684 16.23 -10.30 1.93
N ASN A 685 15.41 -10.72 2.89
CA ASN A 685 15.92 -11.41 4.08
C ASN A 685 16.51 -12.77 3.74
N MET A 686 15.93 -13.48 2.77
CA MET A 686 16.51 -14.73 2.26
C MET A 686 17.80 -14.53 1.46
N ALA A 687 18.07 -13.30 1.03
CA ALA A 687 19.35 -12.89 0.45
C ALA A 687 20.39 -12.42 1.48
N GLY A 688 20.03 -12.36 2.76
CA GLY A 688 20.90 -11.93 3.87
C GLY A 688 20.63 -10.52 4.40
N ALA A 689 19.66 -9.78 3.83
CA ALA A 689 19.36 -8.43 4.29
C ALA A 689 18.71 -8.42 5.70
N PRO A 690 18.96 -7.38 6.52
CA PRO A 690 18.37 -7.25 7.85
C PRO A 690 16.85 -7.32 7.85
N LEU A 691 16.27 -7.88 8.93
CA LEU A 691 14.81 -8.02 9.09
C LEU A 691 14.11 -6.67 9.23
N SER A 692 14.82 -5.61 9.64
CA SER A 692 14.29 -4.25 9.71
C SER A 692 13.82 -3.73 8.34
N GLY A 693 14.46 -4.17 7.25
CA GLY A 693 13.96 -4.06 5.88
C GLY A 693 14.14 -2.70 5.20
N GLU A 694 14.78 -1.72 5.83
CA GLU A 694 14.98 -0.36 5.29
C GLU A 694 16.12 -0.20 4.29
N LEU A 695 16.91 -1.25 4.03
CA LEU A 695 18.11 -1.15 3.18
C LEU A 695 17.75 -1.13 1.69
N PHE A 696 17.71 0.06 1.09
CA PHE A 696 17.51 0.25 -0.35
C PHE A 696 18.75 -0.16 -1.13
N GLN A 697 19.89 0.47 -0.81
CA GLN A 697 21.15 0.29 -1.52
C GLN A 697 22.22 -0.22 -0.57
N CYS A 698 22.80 -1.38 -0.89
CA CYS A 698 23.89 -1.96 -0.11
C CYS A 698 25.25 -1.42 -0.59
N GLU A 699 26.21 -1.38 0.33
CA GLU A 699 27.63 -1.34 -0.01
C GLU A 699 28.02 -2.66 -0.68
N LEU A 700 28.86 -2.60 -1.72
CA LEU A 700 29.30 -3.80 -2.44
C LEU A 700 30.72 -4.17 -2.07
N ILE A 701 30.94 -5.46 -1.83
CA ILE A 701 32.26 -6.05 -1.66
C ILE A 701 32.58 -6.98 -2.83
N PRO A 702 33.87 -7.10 -3.23
CA PRO A 702 34.30 -8.09 -4.21
C PRO A 702 33.93 -9.51 -3.77
N VAL A 703 33.61 -10.37 -4.73
CA VAL A 703 33.19 -11.76 -4.44
C VAL A 703 34.28 -12.56 -3.72
N GLU A 704 35.56 -12.26 -3.95
CA GLU A 704 36.68 -12.86 -3.22
C GLU A 704 36.65 -12.53 -1.74
N LEU A 705 36.31 -11.28 -1.40
CA LEU A 705 36.19 -10.84 -0.02
C LEU A 705 34.96 -11.46 0.65
N ALA A 706 33.86 -11.60 -0.08
CA ALA A 706 32.68 -12.30 0.43
C ALA A 706 32.98 -13.78 0.74
N VAL A 707 33.72 -14.47 -0.12
CA VAL A 707 34.16 -15.85 0.12
C VAL A 707 35.10 -15.94 1.32
N SER A 708 36.08 -15.03 1.44
CA SER A 708 37.04 -15.07 2.56
C SER A 708 36.41 -14.69 3.90
N ARG A 709 35.38 -13.85 3.91
CA ARG A 709 34.56 -13.53 5.10
C ARG A 709 33.56 -14.62 5.48
N GLY A 710 33.43 -15.69 4.70
CA GLY A 710 32.52 -16.79 5.01
C GLY A 710 31.04 -16.46 4.80
N VAL A 711 30.71 -15.51 3.91
CA VAL A 711 29.32 -15.12 3.60
C VAL A 711 28.44 -16.33 3.20
N TYR A 712 29.06 -17.35 2.59
CA TYR A 712 28.40 -18.56 2.11
C TYR A 712 28.28 -19.69 3.15
N GLY A 713 28.67 -19.44 4.42
CA GLY A 713 28.67 -20.44 5.48
C GLY A 713 29.59 -21.62 5.16
N GLU A 714 29.12 -22.84 5.40
CA GLU A 714 29.89 -24.08 5.15
C GLU A 714 30.03 -24.44 3.66
N ARG A 715 29.44 -23.67 2.74
CA ARG A 715 29.52 -23.94 1.30
C ARG A 715 30.85 -23.47 0.72
N ASP A 716 31.66 -24.41 0.24
CA ASP A 716 32.91 -24.06 -0.45
C ASP A 716 32.64 -23.48 -1.84
N MET A 717 32.74 -22.15 -1.94
CA MET A 717 32.54 -21.41 -3.18
C MET A 717 33.84 -21.15 -3.95
N ARG A 718 35.01 -21.56 -3.43
CA ARG A 718 36.31 -21.35 -4.08
C ARG A 718 36.38 -21.99 -5.49
N PRO A 719 35.85 -23.21 -5.73
CA PRO A 719 35.81 -23.79 -7.09
C PRO A 719 34.94 -23.00 -8.08
N HIS A 720 34.04 -22.15 -7.58
CA HIS A 720 33.07 -21.39 -8.36
C HIS A 720 33.45 -19.91 -8.51
N MET A 721 34.70 -19.53 -8.22
CA MET A 721 35.13 -18.13 -8.21
C MET A 721 34.88 -17.41 -9.55
N LEU A 722 35.14 -18.06 -10.68
CA LEU A 722 34.87 -17.46 -12.00
C LEU A 722 33.36 -17.27 -12.22
N MET A 723 32.54 -18.23 -11.78
CA MET A 723 31.08 -18.13 -11.86
C MET A 723 30.56 -16.97 -11.00
N LEU A 724 31.09 -16.79 -9.79
CA LEU A 724 30.76 -15.66 -8.92
C LEU A 724 31.03 -14.32 -9.60
N LYS A 725 32.21 -14.15 -10.23
CA LYS A 725 32.56 -12.92 -10.96
C LYS A 725 31.65 -12.65 -12.15
N VAL A 726 31.21 -13.70 -12.84
CA VAL A 726 30.30 -13.56 -13.98
C VAL A 726 28.89 -13.20 -13.52
N VAL A 727 28.37 -13.85 -12.47
CA VAL A 727 27.01 -13.62 -11.97
C VAL A 727 26.89 -12.32 -11.18
N PHE A 728 27.94 -11.93 -10.44
CA PHE A 728 28.00 -10.71 -9.63
C PHE A 728 29.20 -9.84 -10.05
N PRO A 729 29.16 -9.25 -11.26
CA PRO A 729 30.29 -8.49 -11.80
C PRO A 729 30.61 -7.23 -10.99
N ASP A 730 29.61 -6.64 -10.33
CA ASP A 730 29.75 -5.45 -9.48
C ASP A 730 30.13 -5.78 -8.03
N GLY A 731 30.27 -7.06 -7.68
CA GLY A 731 30.36 -7.54 -6.30
C GLY A 731 29.01 -7.88 -5.69
N VAL A 732 29.01 -8.20 -4.39
CA VAL A 732 27.83 -8.62 -3.62
C VAL A 732 27.60 -7.69 -2.44
N CYS A 733 26.36 -7.61 -1.97
CA CYS A 733 25.99 -6.78 -0.83
C CYS A 733 26.75 -7.17 0.45
N ASP A 734 27.32 -6.16 1.11
CA ASP A 734 27.78 -6.21 2.50
C ASP A 734 26.66 -5.72 3.42
N PHE A 735 25.85 -6.66 3.92
CA PHE A 735 24.71 -6.35 4.80
C PHE A 735 25.12 -6.03 6.25
N GLU A 736 26.41 -6.12 6.59
CA GLU A 736 26.93 -5.61 7.86
C GLU A 736 26.95 -4.07 7.87
N ARG A 737 26.90 -3.45 6.68
CA ARG A 737 26.78 -2.00 6.51
C ARG A 737 25.31 -1.61 6.37
N GLY A 738 25.00 -0.41 6.84
CA GLY A 738 23.69 0.20 6.63
C GLY A 738 23.43 0.54 5.16
N ASP A 739 22.29 1.19 4.92
CA ASP A 739 21.96 1.70 3.59
C ASP A 739 22.96 2.79 3.15
N ALA A 740 23.63 2.55 2.02
CA ALA A 740 24.68 3.41 1.49
C ALA A 740 24.16 4.80 1.08
N ALA A 741 22.85 4.95 0.84
CA ALA A 741 22.23 6.20 0.44
C ALA A 741 21.41 6.86 1.58
N ARG A 742 21.46 6.32 2.80
CA ARG A 742 20.82 6.95 3.97
C ARG A 742 21.65 8.15 4.45
N PRO A 743 21.07 9.36 4.50
CA PRO A 743 21.72 10.50 5.11
C PRO A 743 21.88 10.28 6.62
N ASP A 744 22.91 10.87 7.22
CA ASP A 744 23.07 10.81 8.66
C ASP A 744 22.03 11.68 9.39
N ASN A 745 21.91 11.51 10.71
CA ASN A 745 20.92 12.26 11.50
C ASN A 745 21.22 13.77 11.53
N ARG A 746 22.48 14.20 11.35
CA ARG A 746 22.85 15.61 11.29
C ARG A 746 22.39 16.23 9.98
N GLU A 747 22.60 15.54 8.86
CA GLU A 747 22.14 15.93 7.55
C GLU A 747 20.61 16.02 7.48
N MET A 748 19.89 15.16 8.20
CA MET A 748 18.43 15.20 8.32
C MET A 748 17.94 16.23 9.36
N GLY A 749 18.83 16.87 10.12
CA GLY A 749 18.46 17.80 11.19
C GLY A 749 17.91 17.15 12.46
N LEU A 750 18.01 15.83 12.60
CA LEU A 750 17.49 15.05 13.74
C LEU A 750 18.47 14.97 14.93
N THR A 751 19.59 15.69 14.89
CA THR A 751 20.55 15.73 16.01
C THR A 751 19.94 16.45 17.21
N GLY A 752 19.75 15.75 18.34
CA GLY A 752 19.10 16.28 19.54
C GLY A 752 17.59 16.05 19.63
N VAL A 753 16.99 15.39 18.62
CA VAL A 753 15.57 14.96 18.60
C VAL A 753 15.43 13.44 18.84
N LEU A 754 16.57 12.73 18.93
CA LEU A 754 16.69 11.28 19.11
C LEU A 754 17.18 10.92 20.50
#